data_AF-A0A4R9JRJ0-F1
#
_entry.id   AF-A0A4R9JRJ0-F1
#
_cell.length_a   1.000
_cell.length_b   1.000
_cell.length_c   1.000
_cell.angle_alpha   90.00
_cell.angle_beta   90.00
_cell.angle_gamma   90.00
#
_symmetry.space_group_name_H-M   'P 1'
#
loop_
_entity.id
_entity.type
_entity.pdbx_description
1 polymer ?
#
loop_
_entity_poly.entity_id
_entity_poly.type
_entity_poly.pdbx_seq_one_letter_code
_entity_poly.pdbx_strand_id
1 'polypeptide(L)'
;MTLFNRIILCLVFLTMACQLVTPSKEVTSGNLDLRSFPWKTGKAIKLQGEWKFYPHTLGDISPDASYSLLPVPALWNEVPLRSNMIDGKGYGTYILDILLPNESQIYSLYLPEVRTSFRITAANRVVLSGYPGPNKQTTLPSAQGQSFTFVSKDQIQIKIEVSNFHHKEGGLPNAPIFGTAETIQNYILGESTMDIALTGALFMFGLYHFILFFYRNKQREAFYFGFFCLVFALRLPFVGSKTIYAMFPNIPWELVIYVEYASVFVLGILFLWFVDGLFPRFIETRLIRYFSAFVQFILVYGLIIKPEFYTEFEVVFQVLGVVFAVFLGIRLLQMVVKGLPDSHIFFLGYLILFFGFMYDVSLAYTGEGESFLSQIAVFLFFGVQSTIVTLRTARNFHKKILLKEEFETINEQFILTNRFYAKFIPRDFLTHLGKESIEEVKLGDSTEREITVLFADIWEFWDIIYSIPLENRILFTNSYLGRIGPCVRRNDGFVDKYIGSAVMALFDGGIRNSIKAAIDIQWEIESYNERRRGFGYLPLHAGIGIHSGDTMLGILGEEERIESTVISDTVNLASRIQGLTKKYNARIVVSLTSLMLHEDLDTIPYRILDFVRVQGKQESVMLAEVLIPGIDSISDQKIIYREQFEAAVFDYERADFVSALRGFREVLNNNPEDIAAQIYIERCEYYQTAGVGEDWDGVSTWEK
;
A
#
# COMPACT_ATOMS: atom_id res chain seq x y z
N MET A 1 -5.92 -35.66 4.08
CA MET A 1 -7.31 -35.49 4.55
C MET A 1 -7.80 -34.15 4.05
N THR A 2 -8.81 -34.12 3.18
CA THR A 2 -9.36 -32.88 2.60
C THR A 2 -9.92 -31.97 3.69
N LEU A 3 -9.94 -30.65 3.47
CA LEU A 3 -10.53 -29.66 4.41
C LEU A 3 -11.95 -30.07 4.83
N PHE A 4 -12.70 -30.62 3.88
CA PHE A 4 -14.03 -31.20 4.06
C PHE A 4 -14.06 -32.33 5.12
N ASN A 5 -13.13 -33.28 5.05
CA ASN A 5 -13.05 -34.38 6.02
C ASN A 5 -12.67 -33.89 7.43
N ARG A 6 -11.91 -32.80 7.57
CA ARG A 6 -11.58 -32.20 8.88
C ARG A 6 -12.77 -31.47 9.50
N ILE A 7 -13.55 -30.76 8.69
CA ILE A 7 -14.78 -30.08 9.11
C ILE A 7 -15.82 -31.09 9.58
N ILE A 8 -16.01 -32.18 8.82
CA ILE A 8 -16.90 -33.28 9.20
C ILE A 8 -16.44 -33.94 10.50
N LEU A 9 -15.14 -34.21 10.66
CA LEU A 9 -14.63 -34.81 11.89
C LEU A 9 -14.88 -33.90 13.10
N CYS A 10 -14.66 -32.58 12.97
CA CYS A 10 -14.94 -31.62 14.04
C CYS A 10 -16.45 -31.53 14.37
N LEU A 11 -17.31 -31.54 13.35
CA LEU A 11 -18.77 -31.59 13.50
C LEU A 11 -19.22 -32.87 14.23
N VAL A 12 -18.65 -34.02 13.88
CA VAL A 12 -18.93 -35.30 14.54
C VAL A 12 -18.48 -35.27 16.01
N PHE A 13 -17.30 -34.71 16.31
CA PHE A 13 -16.84 -34.55 17.70
C PHE A 13 -17.70 -33.56 18.51
N LEU A 14 -18.18 -32.47 17.91
CA LEU A 14 -19.07 -31.51 18.55
C LEU A 14 -20.46 -32.11 18.85
N THR A 15 -20.98 -32.96 17.96
CA THR A 15 -22.29 -33.61 18.14
C THR A 15 -22.27 -34.84 19.06
N MET A 16 -21.12 -35.51 19.21
CA MET A 16 -20.99 -36.68 20.10
C MET A 16 -20.98 -36.34 21.60
N ALA A 17 -20.80 -35.08 21.98
CA ALA A 17 -20.60 -34.69 23.38
C ALA A 17 -21.88 -34.49 24.22
N CYS A 18 -23.10 -34.66 23.68
CA CYS A 18 -24.33 -34.27 24.38
C CYS A 18 -25.47 -35.30 24.34
N GLN A 19 -25.24 -36.51 24.88
CA GLN A 19 -26.31 -37.47 25.19
C GLN A 19 -26.46 -37.72 26.70
N LEU A 20 -26.30 -36.68 27.53
CA LEU A 20 -26.46 -36.76 28.99
C LEU A 20 -27.95 -36.75 29.43
N VAL A 21 -28.86 -36.35 28.55
CA VAL A 21 -30.30 -36.22 28.86
C VAL A 21 -31.10 -37.07 27.89
N THR A 22 -31.92 -37.97 28.41
CA THR A 22 -32.86 -38.76 27.60
C THR A 22 -34.22 -38.09 27.49
N PRO A 23 -34.88 -38.11 26.32
CA PRO A 23 -36.29 -37.75 26.22
C PRO A 23 -37.10 -38.67 27.14
N SER A 24 -38.03 -38.10 27.91
CA SER A 24 -38.79 -38.86 28.92
C SER A 24 -39.86 -39.76 28.30
N LYS A 25 -40.40 -40.68 29.10
CA LYS A 25 -41.83 -41.02 28.96
C LYS A 25 -42.62 -39.73 29.27
N GLU A 26 -43.55 -39.36 28.40
CA GLU A 26 -44.36 -38.15 28.60
C GLU A 26 -45.11 -38.23 29.94
N VAL A 27 -45.04 -37.14 30.71
CA VAL A 27 -45.87 -36.93 31.91
C VAL A 27 -47.33 -36.99 31.49
N THR A 28 -48.12 -37.84 32.16
CA THR A 28 -49.54 -38.01 31.86
C THR A 28 -50.38 -37.59 33.05
N SER A 29 -51.27 -36.61 32.83
CA SER A 29 -52.18 -36.08 33.85
C SER A 29 -51.50 -35.65 35.17
N GLY A 30 -50.29 -35.06 35.07
CA GLY A 30 -49.51 -34.57 36.20
C GLY A 30 -48.86 -35.66 37.07
N ASN A 31 -48.72 -36.88 36.55
CA ASN A 31 -48.02 -37.97 37.23
C ASN A 31 -46.89 -38.54 36.34
N LEU A 32 -45.78 -38.93 36.95
CA LEU A 32 -44.64 -39.56 36.28
C LEU A 32 -44.10 -40.73 37.10
N ASP A 33 -43.93 -41.90 36.48
CA ASP A 33 -43.37 -43.08 37.12
C ASP A 33 -41.91 -43.30 36.71
N LEU A 34 -40.98 -43.08 37.64
CA LEU A 34 -39.54 -43.25 37.46
C LEU A 34 -38.96 -44.45 38.21
N ARG A 35 -39.80 -45.36 38.73
CA ARG A 35 -39.33 -46.56 39.46
C ARG A 35 -38.48 -47.48 38.59
N SER A 36 -38.75 -47.52 37.29
CA SER A 36 -37.99 -48.31 36.30
C SER A 36 -36.91 -47.51 35.55
N PHE A 37 -36.67 -46.25 35.93
CA PHE A 37 -35.68 -45.41 35.25
C PHE A 37 -34.24 -45.88 35.58
N PRO A 38 -33.34 -46.00 34.59
CA PRO A 38 -31.99 -46.55 34.80
C PRO A 38 -31.01 -45.52 35.39
N TRP A 39 -31.20 -45.16 36.66
CA TRP A 39 -30.42 -44.14 37.39
C TRP A 39 -28.89 -44.34 37.32
N LYS A 40 -28.42 -45.59 37.27
CA LYS A 40 -26.98 -45.94 37.21
C LYS A 40 -26.30 -45.59 35.88
N THR A 41 -27.06 -45.23 34.84
CA THR A 41 -26.52 -44.85 33.52
C THR A 41 -25.99 -43.42 33.47
N GLY A 42 -26.13 -42.65 34.55
CA GLY A 42 -25.67 -41.26 34.62
C GLY A 42 -26.52 -40.29 33.78
N LYS A 43 -27.71 -40.71 33.35
CA LYS A 43 -28.61 -39.92 32.50
C LYS A 43 -29.63 -39.11 33.31
N ALA A 44 -29.88 -37.88 32.88
CA ALA A 44 -30.96 -37.05 33.39
C ALA A 44 -32.22 -37.17 32.52
N ILE A 45 -33.35 -36.76 33.06
CA ILE A 45 -34.64 -36.76 32.39
C ILE A 45 -35.22 -35.35 32.33
N LYS A 46 -35.73 -34.93 31.17
CA LYS A 46 -36.55 -33.73 31.06
C LYS A 46 -37.97 -34.07 31.51
N LEU A 47 -38.56 -33.30 32.41
CA LEU A 47 -39.90 -33.54 32.93
C LEU A 47 -40.99 -33.01 31.97
N GLN A 48 -41.03 -33.56 30.76
CA GLN A 48 -41.90 -33.12 29.67
C GLN A 48 -43.27 -33.81 29.67
N GLY A 49 -44.34 -33.06 29.39
CA GLY A 49 -45.71 -33.56 29.25
C GLY A 49 -46.75 -32.69 29.97
N GLU A 50 -47.90 -33.26 30.31
CA GLU A 50 -49.05 -32.53 30.86
C GLU A 50 -48.98 -32.42 32.39
N TRP A 51 -48.73 -31.22 32.92
CA TRP A 51 -48.66 -30.93 34.36
C TRP A 51 -49.99 -30.38 34.90
N LYS A 52 -50.25 -30.57 36.19
CA LYS A 52 -51.39 -29.91 36.87
C LYS A 52 -51.06 -28.44 37.04
N PHE A 53 -51.91 -27.55 36.53
CA PHE A 53 -51.70 -26.11 36.59
C PHE A 53 -52.86 -25.41 37.28
N TYR A 54 -52.54 -24.59 38.28
CA TYR A 54 -53.47 -23.79 39.06
C TYR A 54 -53.27 -22.32 38.71
N PRO A 55 -54.09 -21.74 37.83
CA PRO A 55 -53.99 -20.33 37.48
C PRO A 55 -54.30 -19.44 38.70
N HIS A 56 -53.68 -18.27 38.74
CA HIS A 56 -53.88 -17.24 39.76
C HIS A 56 -53.72 -17.73 41.21
N THR A 57 -52.90 -18.77 41.41
CA THR A 57 -52.64 -19.37 42.73
C THR A 57 -51.16 -19.29 43.05
N LEU A 58 -50.83 -18.75 44.24
CA LEU A 58 -49.50 -18.77 44.86
C LEU A 58 -49.69 -19.18 46.33
N GLY A 59 -48.72 -19.88 46.90
CA GLY A 59 -48.80 -20.39 48.27
C GLY A 59 -49.68 -21.64 48.37
N ASP A 60 -50.40 -21.79 49.47
CA ASP A 60 -51.19 -22.99 49.71
C ASP A 60 -52.37 -23.09 48.73
N ILE A 61 -52.54 -24.28 48.15
CA ILE A 61 -53.59 -24.56 47.18
C ILE A 61 -54.83 -25.01 47.97
N SER A 62 -55.95 -24.34 47.75
CA SER A 62 -57.23 -24.75 48.34
C SER A 62 -57.60 -26.17 47.88
N PRO A 63 -58.14 -27.03 48.77
CA PRO A 63 -58.59 -28.38 48.40
C PRO A 63 -59.60 -28.41 47.25
N ASP A 64 -60.38 -27.34 47.08
CA ASP A 64 -61.42 -27.20 46.05
C ASP A 64 -60.92 -26.46 44.78
N ALA A 65 -59.62 -26.15 44.68
CA ALA A 65 -59.08 -25.42 43.54
C ALA A 65 -59.12 -26.27 42.25
N SER A 66 -59.77 -25.75 41.21
CA SER A 66 -59.76 -26.37 39.89
C SER A 66 -58.39 -26.22 39.22
N TYR A 67 -57.84 -27.31 38.70
CA TYR A 67 -56.63 -27.29 37.86
C TYR A 67 -56.96 -27.56 36.40
N SER A 68 -56.13 -27.05 35.50
CA SER A 68 -56.05 -27.48 34.11
C SER A 68 -54.81 -28.34 33.89
N LEU A 69 -54.81 -29.13 32.82
CA LEU A 69 -53.59 -29.81 32.36
C LEU A 69 -52.89 -28.92 31.34
N LEU A 70 -51.65 -28.55 31.64
CA LEU A 70 -50.83 -27.69 30.80
C LEU A 70 -49.60 -28.47 30.29
N PRO A 71 -49.30 -28.42 28.99
CA PRO A 71 -48.05 -28.97 28.48
C PRO A 71 -46.85 -28.19 29.05
N VAL A 72 -45.78 -28.91 29.38
CA VAL A 72 -44.48 -28.38 29.78
C VAL A 72 -43.41 -29.09 28.93
N PRO A 73 -42.54 -28.36 28.20
CA PRO A 73 -42.49 -26.91 28.11
C PRO A 73 -43.67 -26.35 27.30
N ALA A 74 -44.13 -25.16 27.66
CA ALA A 74 -45.02 -24.34 26.84
C ALA A 74 -45.06 -22.91 27.39
N LEU A 75 -45.26 -21.94 26.49
CA LEU A 75 -45.57 -20.57 26.87
C LEU A 75 -47.07 -20.43 27.16
N TRP A 76 -47.43 -19.61 28.14
CA TRP A 76 -48.84 -19.28 28.40
C TRP A 76 -49.52 -18.67 27.17
N ASN A 77 -48.75 -17.96 26.35
CA ASN A 77 -49.16 -17.33 25.09
C ASN A 77 -49.68 -18.35 24.05
N GLU A 78 -49.21 -19.60 24.10
CA GLU A 78 -49.54 -20.65 23.12
C GLU A 78 -50.76 -21.48 23.55
N VAL A 79 -51.01 -21.54 24.85
CA VAL A 79 -52.12 -22.28 25.45
C VAL A 79 -53.06 -21.38 26.27
N PRO A 80 -53.50 -20.21 25.76
CA PRO A 80 -54.22 -19.21 26.56
C PRO A 80 -55.54 -19.72 27.15
N LEU A 81 -56.23 -20.62 26.43
CA LEU A 81 -57.47 -21.24 26.89
C LEU A 81 -57.25 -22.23 28.04
N ARG A 82 -56.10 -22.93 28.06
CA ARG A 82 -55.77 -23.88 29.13
C ARG A 82 -55.09 -23.19 30.31
N SER A 83 -54.30 -22.16 30.05
CA SER A 83 -53.56 -21.41 31.07
C SER A 83 -54.43 -20.36 31.77
N ASN A 84 -55.53 -19.91 31.14
CA ASN A 84 -56.32 -18.77 31.60
C ASN A 84 -55.49 -17.49 31.78
N MET A 85 -54.35 -17.38 31.09
CA MET A 85 -53.47 -16.22 31.08
C MET A 85 -53.51 -15.57 29.71
N ILE A 86 -53.87 -14.30 29.65
CA ILE A 86 -53.93 -13.52 28.41
C ILE A 86 -52.58 -12.81 28.23
N ASP A 87 -52.08 -12.79 27.00
CA ASP A 87 -50.83 -12.12 26.61
C ASP A 87 -49.59 -12.54 27.43
N GLY A 88 -49.60 -13.77 27.94
CA GLY A 88 -48.48 -14.32 28.73
C GLY A 88 -48.29 -13.68 30.11
N LYS A 89 -49.21 -12.80 30.55
CA LYS A 89 -49.10 -12.09 31.82
C LYS A 89 -49.97 -12.73 32.89
N GLY A 90 -49.43 -12.86 34.09
CA GLY A 90 -50.13 -13.42 35.25
C GLY A 90 -49.24 -14.30 36.10
N TYR A 91 -49.85 -15.18 36.87
CA TYR A 91 -49.15 -16.05 37.80
C TYR A 91 -49.90 -17.35 38.03
N GLY A 92 -49.19 -18.44 38.29
CA GLY A 92 -49.82 -19.73 38.53
C GLY A 92 -48.86 -20.75 39.10
N THR A 93 -49.41 -21.86 39.56
CA THR A 93 -48.66 -22.94 40.20
C THR A 93 -48.76 -24.22 39.38
N TYR A 94 -47.62 -24.80 39.04
CA TYR A 94 -47.47 -26.10 38.42
C TYR A 94 -47.20 -27.18 39.47
N ILE A 95 -47.86 -28.32 39.36
CA ILE A 95 -47.65 -29.50 40.21
C ILE A 95 -47.38 -30.74 39.34
N LEU A 96 -46.35 -31.48 39.74
CA LEU A 96 -46.04 -32.80 39.23
C LEU A 96 -45.78 -33.76 40.39
N ASP A 97 -46.45 -34.90 40.35
CA ASP A 97 -46.23 -36.00 41.28
C ASP A 97 -45.33 -37.06 40.60
N ILE A 98 -44.20 -37.38 41.23
CA ILE A 98 -43.20 -38.33 40.70
C ILE A 98 -43.11 -39.53 41.63
N LEU A 99 -43.28 -40.74 41.08
CA LEU A 99 -43.01 -42.00 41.78
C LEU A 99 -41.53 -42.37 41.62
N LEU A 100 -40.85 -42.56 42.75
CA LEU A 100 -39.43 -42.87 42.83
C LEU A 100 -39.22 -44.30 43.33
N PRO A 101 -38.03 -44.89 43.10
CA PRO A 101 -37.66 -46.15 43.75
C PRO A 101 -37.78 -46.05 45.28
N ASN A 102 -37.97 -47.20 45.93
CA ASN A 102 -38.10 -47.27 47.39
C ASN A 102 -36.77 -47.02 48.13
N GLU A 103 -35.65 -46.95 47.39
CA GLU A 103 -34.33 -46.64 47.94
C GLU A 103 -34.14 -45.12 48.05
N SER A 104 -33.67 -44.67 49.22
CA SER A 104 -33.36 -43.26 49.44
C SER A 104 -32.14 -42.84 48.64
N GLN A 105 -32.31 -41.84 47.77
CA GLN A 105 -31.25 -41.32 46.92
C GLN A 105 -31.20 -39.78 46.95
N ILE A 106 -30.02 -39.22 46.70
CA ILE A 106 -29.84 -37.78 46.54
C ILE A 106 -30.15 -37.40 45.10
N TYR A 107 -31.29 -36.74 44.92
CA TYR A 107 -31.73 -36.21 43.64
C TYR A 107 -31.41 -34.72 43.55
N SER A 108 -31.41 -34.21 42.33
CA SER A 108 -31.34 -32.80 42.03
C SER A 108 -32.38 -32.45 40.98
N LEU A 109 -32.96 -31.28 41.13
CA LEU A 109 -33.87 -30.67 40.18
C LEU A 109 -33.22 -29.38 39.70
N TYR A 110 -33.07 -29.24 38.38
CA TYR A 110 -32.64 -28.01 37.74
C TYR A 110 -33.80 -27.46 36.92
N LEU A 111 -34.21 -26.23 37.22
CA LEU A 111 -35.09 -25.47 36.35
C LEU A 111 -34.21 -24.49 35.57
N PRO A 112 -34.14 -24.63 34.23
CA PRO A 112 -33.51 -23.63 33.37
C PRO A 112 -34.23 -22.28 33.48
N GLU A 113 -33.84 -21.31 32.67
CA GLU A 113 -34.46 -20.00 32.77
C GLU A 113 -35.99 -20.03 32.60
N VAL A 114 -36.63 -19.20 33.41
CA VAL A 114 -37.97 -18.69 33.20
C VAL A 114 -37.80 -17.19 32.98
N ARG A 115 -38.58 -16.60 32.08
CA ARG A 115 -38.37 -15.22 31.61
C ARG A 115 -38.35 -14.17 32.73
N THR A 116 -39.07 -14.39 33.82
CA THR A 116 -39.23 -13.41 34.91
C THR A 116 -39.03 -13.95 36.30
N SER A 117 -39.88 -14.81 36.86
CA SER A 117 -39.65 -15.27 38.25
C SER A 117 -40.30 -16.59 38.54
N PHE A 118 -39.68 -17.35 39.43
CA PHE A 118 -40.24 -18.60 39.91
C PHE A 118 -39.83 -18.94 41.34
N ARG A 119 -40.63 -19.81 41.97
CA ARG A 119 -40.33 -20.48 43.24
C ARG A 119 -40.53 -21.99 43.04
N ILE A 120 -39.51 -22.78 43.35
CA ILE A 120 -39.59 -24.24 43.33
C ILE A 120 -39.66 -24.75 44.76
N THR A 121 -40.58 -25.67 45.02
CA THR A 121 -40.68 -26.39 46.29
C THR A 121 -40.67 -27.89 46.02
N ALA A 122 -39.73 -28.61 46.64
CA ALA A 122 -39.69 -30.07 46.61
C ALA A 122 -39.01 -30.60 47.89
N ALA A 123 -39.54 -31.67 48.49
CA ALA A 123 -38.97 -32.32 49.70
C ALA A 123 -38.57 -31.33 50.83
N ASN A 124 -39.46 -30.38 51.16
CA ASN A 124 -39.26 -29.30 52.15
C ASN A 124 -38.12 -28.30 51.85
N ARG A 125 -37.53 -28.35 50.65
CA ARG A 125 -36.60 -27.33 50.15
C ARG A 125 -37.36 -26.34 49.26
N VAL A 126 -37.01 -25.07 49.40
CA VAL A 126 -37.53 -23.98 48.58
C VAL A 126 -36.36 -23.24 47.95
N VAL A 127 -36.44 -23.01 46.64
CA VAL A 127 -35.48 -22.20 45.89
C VAL A 127 -36.22 -21.19 45.02
N LEU A 128 -35.64 -20.01 44.88
CA LEU A 128 -36.23 -18.85 44.23
C LEU A 128 -35.31 -18.39 43.11
N SER A 129 -35.89 -17.98 41.99
CA SER A 129 -35.24 -17.06 41.05
C SER A 129 -36.12 -15.82 40.94
N GLY A 130 -35.60 -14.70 41.44
CA GLY A 130 -36.42 -13.53 41.69
C GLY A 130 -37.43 -13.79 42.81
N TYR A 131 -38.57 -13.11 42.76
CA TYR A 131 -39.66 -13.30 43.71
C TYR A 131 -41.00 -13.31 42.98
N PRO A 132 -41.70 -14.45 42.88
CA PRO A 132 -43.02 -14.50 42.26
C PRO A 132 -44.07 -13.82 43.14
N GLY A 133 -44.84 -12.91 42.55
CA GLY A 133 -45.92 -12.17 43.21
C GLY A 133 -47.17 -12.09 42.34
N PRO A 134 -48.34 -11.76 42.92
CA PRO A 134 -49.61 -11.73 42.18
C PRO A 134 -49.77 -10.53 41.26
N ASN A 135 -48.83 -9.57 41.29
CA ASN A 135 -48.86 -8.38 40.47
C ASN A 135 -47.44 -7.87 40.19
N LYS A 136 -47.34 -6.88 39.28
CA LYS A 136 -46.07 -6.30 38.85
C LYS A 136 -45.22 -5.72 39.99
N GLN A 137 -45.82 -5.03 40.96
CA GLN A 137 -45.09 -4.35 42.03
C GLN A 137 -44.47 -5.32 43.04
N THR A 138 -45.12 -6.46 43.24
CA THR A 138 -44.69 -7.52 44.17
C THR A 138 -43.79 -8.57 43.51
N THR A 139 -43.75 -8.59 42.18
CA THR A 139 -42.91 -9.52 41.42
C THR A 139 -41.52 -8.93 41.21
N LEU A 140 -40.48 -9.63 41.64
CA LEU A 140 -39.08 -9.26 41.34
C LEU A 140 -38.54 -10.18 40.24
N PRO A 141 -38.17 -9.67 39.06
CA PRO A 141 -37.73 -10.52 37.97
C PRO A 141 -36.24 -10.92 38.09
N SER A 142 -35.93 -12.12 37.62
CA SER A 142 -34.62 -12.74 37.44
C SER A 142 -34.74 -13.83 36.37
N ALA A 143 -33.75 -13.92 35.47
CA ALA A 143 -33.69 -14.97 34.46
C ALA A 143 -32.69 -16.08 34.85
N GLN A 144 -32.23 -16.10 36.11
CA GLN A 144 -31.25 -17.06 36.57
C GLN A 144 -31.89 -18.45 36.72
N GLY A 145 -31.34 -19.45 36.03
CA GLY A 145 -31.67 -20.85 36.28
C GLY A 145 -31.26 -21.28 37.69
N GLN A 146 -32.03 -22.16 38.32
CA GLN A 146 -31.76 -22.61 39.69
C GLN A 146 -31.77 -24.13 39.79
N SER A 147 -30.86 -24.66 40.60
CA SER A 147 -30.85 -26.08 40.97
C SER A 147 -30.73 -26.25 42.48
N PHE A 148 -31.28 -27.35 42.99
CA PHE A 148 -31.06 -27.75 44.37
C PHE A 148 -31.13 -29.26 44.52
N THR A 149 -30.37 -29.75 45.51
CA THR A 149 -30.33 -31.15 45.88
C THR A 149 -31.26 -31.44 47.05
N PHE A 150 -31.85 -32.62 47.04
CA PHE A 150 -32.70 -33.11 48.12
C PHE A 150 -32.66 -34.63 48.20
N VAL A 151 -33.03 -35.16 49.36
CA VAL A 151 -33.14 -36.60 49.61
C VAL A 151 -34.61 -36.99 49.49
N SER A 152 -34.91 -38.00 48.69
CA SER A 152 -36.27 -38.53 48.56
C SER A 152 -36.28 -40.03 48.29
N LYS A 153 -37.42 -40.66 48.56
CA LYS A 153 -37.75 -42.07 48.26
C LYS A 153 -39.26 -42.20 48.04
N ASP A 154 -39.68 -43.28 47.39
CA ASP A 154 -41.09 -43.66 47.14
C ASP A 154 -41.88 -42.68 46.25
N GLN A 155 -42.06 -41.43 46.68
CA GLN A 155 -42.76 -40.39 45.94
C GLN A 155 -42.23 -38.99 46.28
N ILE A 156 -42.31 -38.08 45.32
CA ILE A 156 -42.05 -36.66 45.54
C ILE A 156 -43.02 -35.81 44.73
N GLN A 157 -43.49 -34.72 45.34
CA GLN A 157 -44.22 -33.68 44.65
C GLN A 157 -43.29 -32.50 44.35
N ILE A 158 -43.28 -32.07 43.10
CA ILE A 158 -42.61 -30.85 42.65
C ILE A 158 -43.69 -29.79 42.45
N LYS A 159 -43.52 -28.66 43.13
CA LYS A 159 -44.36 -27.47 42.98
C LYS A 159 -43.53 -26.32 42.42
N ILE A 160 -43.96 -25.74 41.30
CA ILE A 160 -43.30 -24.58 40.68
C ILE A 160 -44.30 -23.44 40.56
N GLU A 161 -44.06 -22.36 41.28
CA GLU A 161 -44.86 -21.13 41.22
C GLU A 161 -44.18 -20.16 40.27
N VAL A 162 -44.90 -19.68 39.26
CA VAL A 162 -44.36 -18.76 38.24
C VAL A 162 -45.17 -17.47 38.26
N SER A 163 -44.50 -16.32 38.08
CA SER A 163 -45.17 -15.03 37.92
C SER A 163 -44.48 -14.21 36.85
N ASN A 164 -45.26 -13.74 35.87
CA ASN A 164 -44.80 -12.91 34.76
C ASN A 164 -45.64 -11.64 34.62
N PHE A 165 -45.00 -10.49 34.85
CA PHE A 165 -45.58 -9.16 34.65
C PHE A 165 -44.61 -8.18 33.96
N HIS A 166 -43.38 -8.62 33.70
CA HIS A 166 -42.29 -7.77 33.20
C HIS A 166 -41.86 -8.14 31.78
N HIS A 167 -42.28 -9.30 31.26
CA HIS A 167 -41.92 -9.82 29.94
C HIS A 167 -43.18 -10.20 29.14
N LYS A 168 -43.13 -10.19 27.80
CA LYS A 168 -44.27 -10.61 26.95
C LYS A 168 -44.59 -12.11 27.01
N GLU A 169 -43.58 -12.92 27.32
CA GLU A 169 -43.69 -14.38 27.39
C GLU A 169 -43.65 -14.85 28.84
N GLY A 170 -44.65 -15.63 29.24
CA GLY A 170 -44.75 -16.23 30.56
C GLY A 170 -44.99 -17.74 30.49
N GLY A 171 -44.90 -18.42 31.63
CA GLY A 171 -45.00 -19.88 31.73
C GLY A 171 -43.63 -20.55 31.85
N LEU A 172 -43.54 -21.80 31.39
CA LEU A 172 -42.34 -22.62 31.48
C LEU A 172 -41.83 -22.96 30.07
N PRO A 173 -40.99 -22.10 29.45
CA PRO A 173 -40.45 -22.34 28.10
C PRO A 173 -39.47 -23.52 28.05
N ASN A 174 -38.94 -23.93 29.21
CA ASN A 174 -38.03 -25.05 29.34
C ASN A 174 -38.60 -26.07 30.33
N ALA A 175 -38.51 -27.35 29.98
CA ALA A 175 -38.86 -28.41 30.92
C ALA A 175 -37.82 -28.49 32.05
N PRO A 176 -38.24 -28.64 33.32
CA PRO A 176 -37.32 -28.90 34.40
C PRO A 176 -36.58 -30.23 34.17
N ILE A 177 -35.32 -30.29 34.57
CA ILE A 177 -34.44 -31.45 34.40
C ILE A 177 -34.25 -32.10 35.76
N PHE A 178 -34.53 -33.39 35.84
CA PHE A 178 -34.45 -34.18 37.05
C PHE A 178 -33.44 -35.31 36.90
N GLY A 179 -32.71 -35.60 37.97
CA GLY A 179 -31.61 -36.55 37.92
C GLY A 179 -31.00 -36.77 39.30
N THR A 180 -29.93 -37.57 39.34
CA THR A 180 -29.05 -37.61 40.50
C THR A 180 -28.31 -36.28 40.63
N ALA A 181 -27.83 -35.95 41.84
CA ALA A 181 -27.07 -34.73 42.04
C ALA A 181 -25.85 -34.60 41.11
N GLU A 182 -25.10 -35.69 40.95
CA GLU A 182 -23.93 -35.77 40.06
C GLU A 182 -24.30 -35.53 38.59
N THR A 183 -25.35 -36.19 38.10
CA THR A 183 -25.76 -36.04 36.70
C THR A 183 -26.21 -34.62 36.38
N ILE A 184 -27.00 -33.99 37.26
CA ILE A 184 -27.45 -32.61 37.04
C ILE A 184 -26.29 -31.63 37.10
N GLN A 185 -25.34 -31.82 38.03
CA GLN A 185 -24.13 -31.00 38.08
C GLN A 185 -23.31 -31.13 36.80
N ASN A 186 -23.09 -32.35 36.30
CA ASN A 186 -22.38 -32.60 35.04
C ASN A 186 -23.10 -31.99 33.84
N TYR A 187 -24.43 -32.01 33.82
CA TYR A 187 -25.24 -31.35 32.80
C TYR A 187 -25.01 -29.82 32.81
N ILE A 188 -25.20 -29.17 33.96
CA ILE A 188 -25.02 -27.70 34.09
C ILE A 188 -23.59 -27.29 33.73
N LEU A 189 -22.60 -28.05 34.21
CA LEU A 189 -21.19 -27.80 33.90
C LEU A 189 -20.90 -27.97 32.41
N GLY A 190 -21.46 -28.99 31.77
CA GLY A 190 -21.30 -29.25 30.34
C GLY A 190 -21.84 -28.11 29.48
N GLU A 191 -23.08 -27.68 29.74
CA GLU A 191 -23.72 -26.54 29.04
C GLU A 191 -22.90 -25.26 29.21
N SER A 192 -22.54 -24.93 30.46
CA SER A 192 -21.75 -23.74 30.78
C SER A 192 -20.36 -23.76 30.13
N THR A 193 -19.73 -24.94 30.07
CA THR A 193 -18.42 -25.12 29.45
C THR A 193 -18.49 -24.88 27.95
N MET A 194 -19.55 -25.34 27.29
CA MET A 194 -19.76 -25.10 25.86
C MET A 194 -19.93 -23.60 25.58
N ASP A 195 -20.78 -22.91 26.32
CA ASP A 195 -21.01 -21.47 26.18
C ASP A 195 -19.70 -20.67 26.36
N ILE A 196 -18.91 -21.00 27.39
CA ILE A 196 -17.62 -20.35 27.65
C ILE A 196 -16.60 -20.66 26.54
N ALA A 197 -16.53 -21.91 26.08
CA ALA A 197 -15.62 -22.32 25.02
C ALA A 197 -15.92 -21.60 23.69
N LEU A 198 -17.20 -21.53 23.31
CA LEU A 198 -17.64 -20.79 22.13
C LEU A 198 -17.37 -19.29 22.29
N THR A 199 -17.68 -18.71 23.46
CA THR A 199 -17.37 -17.31 23.78
C THR A 199 -15.89 -17.00 23.58
N GLY A 200 -14.99 -17.83 24.14
CA GLY A 200 -13.56 -17.66 24.00
C GLY A 200 -13.07 -17.79 22.55
N ALA A 201 -13.58 -18.78 21.80
CA ALA A 201 -13.20 -18.96 20.40
C ALA A 201 -13.62 -17.79 19.51
N LEU A 202 -14.84 -17.28 19.68
CA LEU A 202 -15.34 -16.12 18.95
C LEU A 202 -14.62 -14.83 19.33
N PHE A 203 -14.31 -14.66 20.61
CA PHE A 203 -13.51 -13.54 21.09
C PHE A 203 -12.12 -13.53 20.43
N MET A 204 -11.46 -14.69 20.36
CA MET A 204 -10.16 -14.83 19.69
C MET A 204 -10.25 -14.55 18.19
N PHE A 205 -11.32 -14.96 17.50
CA PHE A 205 -11.55 -14.56 16.10
C PHE A 205 -11.70 -13.04 15.96
N GLY A 206 -12.42 -12.40 16.89
CA GLY A 206 -12.56 -10.94 16.92
C GLY A 206 -11.22 -10.23 17.07
N LEU A 207 -10.42 -10.64 18.06
CA LEU A 207 -9.08 -10.09 18.29
C LEU A 207 -8.15 -10.28 17.09
N TYR A 208 -8.12 -11.47 16.50
CA TYR A 208 -7.29 -11.76 15.32
C TYR A 208 -7.60 -10.80 14.16
N HIS A 209 -8.87 -10.54 13.89
CA HIS A 209 -9.26 -9.64 12.80
C HIS A 209 -8.98 -8.17 13.11
N PHE A 210 -9.04 -7.73 14.38
CA PHE A 210 -8.56 -6.41 14.76
C PHE A 210 -7.05 -6.26 14.60
N ILE A 211 -6.27 -7.29 14.96
CA ILE A 211 -4.81 -7.30 14.72
C ILE A 211 -4.54 -7.17 13.21
N LEU A 212 -5.25 -7.94 12.37
CA LEU A 212 -5.16 -7.81 10.91
C LEU A 212 -5.52 -6.40 10.42
N PHE A 213 -6.56 -5.79 10.98
CA PHE A 213 -6.99 -4.44 10.63
C PHE A 213 -5.90 -3.40 10.90
N PHE A 214 -5.32 -3.39 12.09
CA PHE A 214 -4.28 -2.43 12.46
C PHE A 214 -2.97 -2.66 11.71
N TYR A 215 -2.60 -3.91 11.43
CA TYR A 215 -1.32 -4.24 10.81
C TYR A 215 -1.32 -4.17 9.27
N ARG A 216 -2.47 -4.32 8.59
CA ARG A 216 -2.53 -4.55 7.12
C ARG A 216 -3.41 -3.57 6.32
N ASN A 217 -3.29 -2.26 6.56
CA ASN A 217 -3.95 -1.15 5.83
C ASN A 217 -5.42 -0.85 6.19
N LYS A 218 -5.85 -1.03 7.44
CA LYS A 218 -7.19 -0.57 7.89
C LYS A 218 -8.35 -1.08 6.99
N GLN A 219 -8.30 -2.34 6.60
CA GLN A 219 -9.32 -2.98 5.75
C GLN A 219 -10.68 -3.00 6.45
N ARG A 220 -11.70 -2.38 5.85
CA ARG A 220 -13.01 -2.18 6.49
C ARG A 220 -13.69 -3.52 6.82
N GLU A 221 -13.55 -4.51 5.95
CA GLU A 221 -14.08 -5.85 6.13
C GLU A 221 -13.53 -6.54 7.39
N ALA A 222 -12.23 -6.42 7.66
CA ALA A 222 -11.61 -7.01 8.85
C ALA A 222 -12.09 -6.32 10.13
N PHE A 223 -12.31 -5.00 10.08
CA PHE A 223 -12.86 -4.24 11.21
C PHE A 223 -14.28 -4.68 11.55
N TYR A 224 -15.20 -4.65 10.57
CA TYR A 224 -16.60 -4.98 10.83
C TYR A 224 -16.79 -6.45 11.21
N PHE A 225 -16.02 -7.35 10.59
CA PHE A 225 -16.03 -8.77 10.97
C PHE A 225 -15.47 -8.99 12.37
N GLY A 226 -14.33 -8.38 12.70
CA GLY A 226 -13.74 -8.46 14.03
C GLY A 226 -14.69 -7.93 15.10
N PHE A 227 -15.37 -6.81 14.82
CA PHE A 227 -16.34 -6.24 15.74
C PHE A 227 -17.60 -7.10 15.88
N PHE A 228 -18.09 -7.68 14.78
CA PHE A 228 -19.20 -8.63 14.81
C PHE A 228 -18.87 -9.84 15.71
N CYS A 229 -17.67 -10.42 15.57
CA CYS A 229 -17.22 -11.53 16.40
C CYS A 229 -17.14 -11.15 17.89
N LEU A 230 -16.64 -9.96 18.23
CA LEU A 230 -16.58 -9.50 19.63
C LEU A 230 -17.99 -9.28 20.22
N VAL A 231 -18.89 -8.65 19.47
CA VAL A 231 -20.28 -8.44 19.93
C VAL A 231 -20.98 -9.79 20.12
N PHE A 232 -20.76 -10.75 19.22
CA PHE A 232 -21.34 -12.09 19.35
C PHE A 232 -20.76 -12.84 20.56
N ALA A 233 -19.44 -12.76 20.79
CA ALA A 233 -18.80 -13.34 21.96
C ALA A 233 -19.36 -12.72 23.26
N LEU A 234 -19.53 -11.40 23.30
CA LEU A 234 -20.11 -10.71 24.45
C LEU A 234 -21.59 -11.04 24.68
N ARG A 235 -22.31 -11.42 23.62
CA ARG A 235 -23.72 -11.84 23.70
C ARG A 235 -23.88 -13.19 24.37
N LEU A 236 -23.02 -14.17 24.08
CA LEU A 236 -23.23 -15.57 24.49
C LEU A 236 -23.50 -15.76 26.00
N PRO A 237 -22.77 -15.09 26.94
CA PRO A 237 -23.06 -15.23 28.37
C PRO A 237 -24.45 -14.74 28.82
N PHE A 238 -25.10 -13.90 28.01
CA PHE A 238 -26.43 -13.33 28.29
C PHE A 238 -27.57 -14.18 27.73
N VAL A 239 -27.25 -15.22 26.93
CA VAL A 239 -28.20 -16.10 26.25
C VAL A 239 -27.99 -17.54 26.78
N GLY A 240 -28.92 -18.46 26.54
CA GLY A 240 -28.75 -19.88 26.86
C GLY A 240 -28.78 -20.15 28.34
N SER A 241 -27.67 -20.69 28.87
CA SER A 241 -27.53 -20.99 30.30
C SER A 241 -27.38 -19.75 31.18
N LYS A 242 -27.29 -18.54 30.57
CA LYS A 242 -27.10 -17.25 31.22
C LYS A 242 -25.95 -17.27 32.23
N THR A 243 -24.80 -17.78 31.79
CA THR A 243 -23.54 -17.83 32.57
C THR A 243 -23.12 -16.46 33.13
N ILE A 244 -23.65 -15.35 32.59
CA ILE A 244 -23.46 -14.01 33.15
C ILE A 244 -23.82 -13.91 34.64
N TYR A 245 -24.85 -14.64 35.12
CA TYR A 245 -25.20 -14.66 36.55
C TYR A 245 -24.16 -15.37 37.41
N ALA A 246 -23.37 -16.29 36.85
CA ALA A 246 -22.25 -16.89 37.57
C ALA A 246 -21.08 -15.91 37.73
N MET A 247 -20.88 -15.02 36.75
CA MET A 247 -19.84 -13.98 36.78
C MET A 247 -20.26 -12.75 37.61
N PHE A 248 -21.52 -12.35 37.49
CA PHE A 248 -22.11 -11.19 38.15
C PHE A 248 -23.47 -11.57 38.77
N PRO A 249 -23.50 -12.17 39.97
CA PRO A 249 -24.73 -12.67 40.59
C PRO A 249 -25.82 -11.63 40.81
N ASN A 250 -25.43 -10.36 40.97
CA ASN A 250 -26.34 -9.24 41.25
C ASN A 250 -26.61 -8.37 40.00
N ILE A 251 -26.38 -8.89 38.79
CA ILE A 251 -26.67 -8.14 37.56
C ILE A 251 -28.18 -7.86 37.45
N PRO A 252 -28.61 -6.61 37.16
CA PRO A 252 -30.03 -6.30 37.00
C PRO A 252 -30.65 -7.08 35.85
N TRP A 253 -31.84 -7.63 36.07
CA TRP A 253 -32.58 -8.40 35.07
C TRP A 253 -32.84 -7.57 33.81
N GLU A 254 -33.18 -6.29 33.96
CA GLU A 254 -33.44 -5.38 32.85
C GLU A 254 -32.22 -5.22 31.93
N LEU A 255 -31.01 -5.20 32.51
CA LEU A 255 -29.78 -5.12 31.75
C LEU A 255 -29.53 -6.41 30.96
N VAL A 256 -29.81 -7.56 31.58
CA VAL A 256 -29.64 -8.87 30.93
C VAL A 256 -30.52 -8.96 29.69
N ILE A 257 -31.83 -8.70 29.84
CA ILE A 257 -32.77 -8.76 28.71
C ILE A 257 -32.45 -7.64 27.71
N TYR A 258 -32.04 -6.44 28.14
CA TYR A 258 -31.67 -5.38 27.19
C TYR A 258 -30.49 -5.81 26.32
N VAL A 259 -29.41 -6.35 26.89
CA VAL A 259 -28.23 -6.82 26.14
C VAL A 259 -28.60 -8.00 25.22
N GLU A 260 -29.39 -8.94 25.72
CA GLU A 260 -29.89 -10.09 24.96
C GLU A 260 -30.66 -9.66 23.71
N TYR A 261 -31.49 -8.63 23.75
CA TYR A 261 -32.24 -8.18 22.58
C TYR A 261 -31.43 -7.19 21.72
N ALA A 262 -30.76 -6.22 22.34
CA ALA A 262 -29.97 -5.19 21.67
C ALA A 262 -28.88 -5.76 20.77
N SER A 263 -28.19 -6.82 21.24
CA SER A 263 -27.06 -7.39 20.51
C SER A 263 -27.46 -8.04 19.18
N VAL A 264 -28.71 -8.54 19.01
CA VAL A 264 -29.18 -9.04 17.70
C VAL A 264 -29.14 -7.94 16.64
N PHE A 265 -29.60 -6.73 17.00
CA PHE A 265 -29.66 -5.61 16.06
C PHE A 265 -28.28 -5.10 15.68
N VAL A 266 -27.39 -4.99 16.67
CA VAL A 266 -26.00 -4.60 16.43
C VAL A 266 -25.32 -5.59 15.50
N LEU A 267 -25.50 -6.90 15.72
CA LEU A 267 -24.96 -7.94 14.86
C LEU A 267 -25.49 -7.81 13.43
N GLY A 268 -26.79 -7.61 13.23
CA GLY A 268 -27.37 -7.43 11.89
C GLY A 268 -26.75 -6.26 11.09
N ILE A 269 -26.54 -5.11 11.73
CA ILE A 269 -25.86 -3.97 11.09
C ILE A 269 -24.40 -4.28 10.78
N LEU A 270 -23.66 -4.84 11.74
CA LEU A 270 -22.25 -5.15 11.57
C LEU A 270 -22.04 -6.16 10.43
N PHE A 271 -22.98 -7.11 10.29
CA PHE A 271 -22.99 -8.05 9.18
C PHE A 271 -23.17 -7.37 7.82
N LEU A 272 -24.09 -6.41 7.73
CA LEU A 272 -24.30 -5.61 6.53
C LEU A 272 -23.05 -4.84 6.10
N TRP A 273 -22.39 -4.18 7.05
CA TRP A 273 -21.14 -3.46 6.79
C TRP A 273 -19.98 -4.38 6.45
N PHE A 274 -19.94 -5.57 7.05
CA PHE A 274 -19.00 -6.62 6.67
C PHE A 274 -19.20 -7.05 5.21
N VAL A 275 -20.45 -7.29 4.78
CA VAL A 275 -20.77 -7.63 3.39
C VAL A 275 -20.41 -6.49 2.43
N ASP A 276 -20.69 -5.23 2.76
CA ASP A 276 -20.29 -4.07 1.94
C ASP A 276 -18.76 -3.92 1.84
N GLY A 277 -18.03 -4.19 2.93
CA GLY A 277 -16.58 -4.23 2.92
C GLY A 277 -16.03 -5.32 2.00
N LEU A 278 -16.63 -6.51 2.02
CA LEU A 278 -16.21 -7.61 1.16
C LEU A 278 -16.57 -7.37 -0.31
N PHE A 279 -17.77 -6.84 -0.57
CA PHE A 279 -18.33 -6.65 -1.90
C PHE A 279 -18.86 -5.22 -2.09
N PRO A 280 -17.95 -4.24 -2.31
CA PRO A 280 -18.32 -2.82 -2.37
C PRO A 280 -19.33 -2.52 -3.48
N ARG A 281 -20.24 -1.58 -3.20
CA ARG A 281 -21.28 -1.07 -4.14
C ARG A 281 -22.32 -2.10 -4.58
N PHE A 282 -22.36 -3.26 -3.93
CA PHE A 282 -23.32 -4.31 -4.27
C PHE A 282 -24.68 -4.12 -3.56
N ILE A 283 -24.63 -3.73 -2.29
CA ILE A 283 -25.77 -3.12 -1.60
C ILE A 283 -25.55 -1.61 -1.65
N GLU A 284 -26.59 -0.84 -1.94
CA GLU A 284 -26.45 0.62 -1.93
C GLU A 284 -26.11 1.07 -0.51
N THR A 285 -24.95 1.69 -0.31
CA THR A 285 -24.47 2.10 1.02
C THR A 285 -25.42 3.08 1.71
N ARG A 286 -26.31 3.77 0.97
CA ARG A 286 -27.38 4.60 1.55
C ARG A 286 -28.38 3.75 2.33
N LEU A 287 -28.78 2.60 1.79
CA LEU A 287 -29.71 1.67 2.43
C LEU A 287 -29.14 1.14 3.75
N ILE A 288 -27.85 0.75 3.75
CA ILE A 288 -27.16 0.30 4.97
C ILE A 288 -27.13 1.42 6.01
N ARG A 289 -26.88 2.67 5.61
CA ARG A 289 -26.90 3.84 6.52
C ARG A 289 -28.29 4.11 7.09
N TYR A 290 -29.34 4.04 6.30
CA TYR A 290 -30.72 4.21 6.79
C TYR A 290 -31.07 3.11 7.80
N PHE A 291 -30.74 1.86 7.50
CA PHE A 291 -30.95 0.75 8.42
C PHE A 291 -30.13 0.92 9.72
N SER A 292 -28.87 1.36 9.60
CA SER A 292 -28.01 1.65 10.76
C SER A 292 -28.61 2.75 11.64
N ALA A 293 -29.12 3.83 11.05
CA ALA A 293 -29.75 4.92 11.78
C ALA A 293 -31.06 4.48 12.46
N PHE A 294 -31.87 3.68 11.77
CA PHE A 294 -33.10 3.11 12.33
C PHE A 294 -32.82 2.19 13.52
N VAL A 295 -31.83 1.31 13.42
CA VAL A 295 -31.43 0.44 14.53
C VAL A 295 -30.82 1.26 15.68
N GLN A 296 -30.00 2.27 15.42
CA GLN A 296 -29.50 3.17 16.46
C GLN A 296 -30.65 3.87 17.20
N PHE A 297 -31.66 4.33 16.46
CA PHE A 297 -32.88 4.89 17.05
C PHE A 297 -33.60 3.86 17.94
N ILE A 298 -33.76 2.61 17.48
CA ILE A 298 -34.36 1.53 18.28
C ILE A 298 -33.55 1.23 19.54
N LEU A 299 -32.22 1.19 19.46
CA LEU A 299 -31.36 0.94 20.63
C LEU A 299 -31.51 2.05 21.67
N VAL A 300 -31.47 3.31 21.26
CA VAL A 300 -31.69 4.45 22.16
C VAL A 300 -33.12 4.43 22.73
N TYR A 301 -34.12 4.16 21.90
CA TYR A 301 -35.51 4.04 22.30
C TYR A 301 -35.71 2.89 23.31
N GLY A 302 -35.06 1.75 23.10
CA GLY A 302 -35.09 0.58 23.97
C GLY A 302 -34.47 0.81 25.34
N LEU A 303 -33.45 1.69 25.46
CA LEU A 303 -32.88 2.09 26.76
C LEU A 303 -33.85 2.92 27.60
N ILE A 304 -34.74 3.67 26.94
CA ILE A 304 -35.69 4.58 27.61
C ILE A 304 -36.96 3.81 28.02
N ILE A 305 -37.31 2.76 27.28
CA ILE A 305 -38.56 2.02 27.44
C ILE A 305 -38.42 0.80 28.34
N LYS A 306 -39.47 0.55 29.13
CA LYS A 306 -39.52 -0.61 30.01
C LYS A 306 -39.53 -1.93 29.21
N PRO A 307 -38.88 -3.00 29.71
CA PRO A 307 -38.81 -4.31 29.05
C PRO A 307 -40.11 -4.91 28.57
N GLU A 308 -41.20 -4.63 29.27
CA GLU A 308 -42.54 -5.09 28.91
C GLU A 308 -42.99 -4.65 27.50
N PHE A 309 -42.55 -3.48 27.03
CA PHE A 309 -42.96 -2.95 25.75
C PHE A 309 -41.97 -3.30 24.63
N TYR A 310 -40.66 -3.29 24.90
CA TYR A 310 -39.71 -3.60 23.83
C TYR A 310 -39.74 -5.08 23.46
N THR A 311 -40.03 -5.97 24.41
CA THR A 311 -40.09 -7.42 24.15
C THR A 311 -41.25 -7.79 23.22
N GLU A 312 -42.33 -7.00 23.17
CA GLU A 312 -43.43 -7.19 22.20
C GLU A 312 -43.00 -6.97 20.74
N PHE A 313 -41.98 -6.14 20.49
CA PHE A 313 -41.48 -5.90 19.13
C PHE A 313 -40.66 -7.07 18.56
N GLU A 314 -40.32 -8.08 19.36
CA GLU A 314 -39.50 -9.21 18.92
C GLU A 314 -40.04 -9.88 17.65
N VAL A 315 -41.36 -10.11 17.57
CA VAL A 315 -41.99 -10.76 16.41
C VAL A 315 -41.80 -9.92 15.15
N VAL A 316 -41.97 -8.60 15.26
CA VAL A 316 -41.73 -7.67 14.13
C VAL A 316 -40.29 -7.79 13.65
N PHE A 317 -39.34 -7.91 14.58
CA PHE A 317 -37.93 -8.05 14.25
C PHE A 317 -37.56 -9.41 13.66
N GLN A 318 -38.16 -10.50 14.14
CA GLN A 318 -37.98 -11.82 13.53
C GLN A 318 -38.48 -11.81 12.08
N VAL A 319 -39.67 -11.25 11.82
CA VAL A 319 -40.22 -11.11 10.45
C VAL A 319 -39.30 -10.26 9.57
N LEU A 320 -38.89 -9.08 10.04
CA LEU A 320 -37.96 -8.22 9.31
C LEU A 320 -36.60 -8.91 9.07
N GLY A 321 -36.12 -9.66 10.05
CA GLY A 321 -34.88 -10.45 9.97
C GLY A 321 -34.97 -11.54 8.90
N VAL A 322 -36.09 -12.27 8.83
CA VAL A 322 -36.35 -13.27 7.78
C VAL A 322 -36.39 -12.61 6.41
N VAL A 323 -37.14 -11.51 6.25
CA VAL A 323 -37.21 -10.76 4.98
C VAL A 323 -35.81 -10.29 4.55
N PHE A 324 -35.05 -9.75 5.49
CA PHE A 324 -33.70 -9.28 5.26
C PHE A 324 -32.74 -10.41 4.87
N ALA A 325 -32.80 -11.54 5.58
CA ALA A 325 -32.00 -12.72 5.28
C ALA A 325 -32.33 -13.23 3.87
N VAL A 326 -33.61 -13.43 3.53
CA VAL A 326 -34.01 -13.85 2.18
C VAL A 326 -33.51 -12.87 1.11
N PHE A 327 -33.69 -11.56 1.33
CA PHE A 327 -33.16 -10.54 0.43
C PHE A 327 -31.64 -10.68 0.23
N LEU A 328 -30.87 -10.81 1.32
CA LEU A 328 -29.43 -10.98 1.25
C LEU A 328 -29.04 -12.27 0.53
N GLY A 329 -29.73 -13.37 0.79
CA GLY A 329 -29.53 -14.66 0.11
C GLY A 329 -29.72 -14.57 -1.40
N ILE A 330 -30.79 -13.90 -1.86
CA ILE A 330 -31.03 -13.64 -3.29
C ILE A 330 -29.87 -12.84 -3.89
N ARG A 331 -29.42 -11.79 -3.19
CA ARG A 331 -28.33 -10.94 -3.65
C ARG A 331 -27.01 -11.71 -3.71
N LEU A 332 -26.67 -12.49 -2.69
CA LEU A 332 -25.47 -13.34 -2.71
C LEU A 332 -25.53 -14.41 -3.82
N LEU A 333 -26.70 -15.01 -4.07
CA LEU A 333 -26.88 -15.95 -5.18
C LEU A 333 -26.62 -15.28 -6.54
N GLN A 334 -27.13 -14.05 -6.74
CA GLN A 334 -26.82 -13.28 -7.95
C GLN A 334 -25.31 -13.03 -8.12
N MET A 335 -24.55 -12.92 -7.05
CA MET A 335 -23.09 -12.76 -7.12
C MET A 335 -22.38 -14.03 -7.56
N VAL A 336 -22.83 -15.17 -7.06
CA VAL A 336 -22.32 -16.48 -7.49
C VAL A 336 -22.59 -16.66 -8.98
N VAL A 337 -23.81 -16.34 -9.44
CA VAL A 337 -24.19 -16.41 -10.86
C VAL A 337 -23.34 -15.45 -11.73
N LYS A 338 -23.00 -14.26 -11.22
CA LYS A 338 -22.11 -13.29 -11.90
C LYS A 338 -20.63 -13.69 -11.88
N GLY A 339 -20.25 -14.78 -11.23
CA GLY A 339 -18.87 -15.24 -11.16
C GLY A 339 -17.94 -14.32 -10.37
N LEU A 340 -18.47 -13.57 -9.39
CA LEU A 340 -17.64 -12.71 -8.56
C LEU A 340 -16.64 -13.55 -7.74
N PRO A 341 -15.37 -13.11 -7.59
CA PRO A 341 -14.40 -13.83 -6.78
C PRO A 341 -14.91 -14.05 -5.36
N ASP A 342 -14.63 -15.22 -4.79
CA ASP A 342 -14.92 -15.60 -3.39
C ASP A 342 -16.43 -15.71 -3.03
N SER A 343 -17.32 -15.33 -3.94
CA SER A 343 -18.78 -15.32 -3.72
C SER A 343 -19.36 -16.71 -3.40
N HIS A 344 -18.85 -17.77 -4.02
CA HIS A 344 -19.32 -19.14 -3.81
C HIS A 344 -19.03 -19.65 -2.39
N ILE A 345 -17.82 -19.38 -1.87
CA ILE A 345 -17.44 -19.77 -0.50
C ILE A 345 -18.22 -18.92 0.50
N PHE A 346 -18.38 -17.61 0.21
CA PHE A 346 -19.17 -16.72 1.06
C PHE A 346 -20.62 -17.17 1.15
N PHE A 347 -21.23 -17.52 0.01
CA PHE A 347 -22.61 -17.99 -0.06
C PHE A 347 -22.81 -19.31 0.69
N LEU A 348 -21.86 -20.25 0.61
CA LEU A 348 -21.89 -21.47 1.40
C LEU A 348 -21.91 -21.18 2.90
N GLY A 349 -21.03 -20.29 3.37
CA GLY A 349 -21.05 -19.84 4.77
C GLY A 349 -22.40 -19.22 5.13
N TYR A 350 -22.90 -18.32 4.28
CA TYR A 350 -24.18 -17.66 4.49
C TYR A 350 -25.34 -18.67 4.62
N LEU A 351 -25.37 -19.75 3.84
CA LEU A 351 -26.40 -20.79 3.97
C LEU A 351 -26.37 -21.46 5.35
N ILE A 352 -25.18 -21.74 5.90
CA ILE A 352 -25.04 -22.29 7.26
C ILE A 352 -25.66 -21.33 8.28
N LEU A 353 -25.32 -20.04 8.19
CA LEU A 353 -25.88 -19.00 9.06
C LEU A 353 -27.40 -18.88 8.89
N PHE A 354 -27.89 -18.90 7.64
CA PHE A 354 -29.31 -18.76 7.31
C PHE A 354 -30.14 -19.89 7.93
N PHE A 355 -29.72 -21.15 7.76
CA PHE A 355 -30.44 -22.28 8.34
C PHE A 355 -30.37 -22.29 9.87
N GLY A 356 -29.24 -21.88 10.46
CA GLY A 356 -29.14 -21.68 11.91
C GLY A 356 -30.14 -20.63 12.42
N PHE A 357 -30.23 -19.49 11.74
CA PHE A 357 -31.19 -18.43 12.06
C PHE A 357 -32.65 -18.85 11.85
N MET A 358 -32.97 -19.56 10.76
CA MET A 358 -34.32 -20.10 10.54
C MET A 358 -34.73 -21.10 11.63
N TYR A 359 -33.78 -21.89 12.11
CA TYR A 359 -34.01 -22.84 13.19
C TYR A 359 -34.32 -22.12 14.53
N ASP A 360 -33.59 -21.05 14.87
CA ASP A 360 -33.90 -20.22 16.04
C ASP A 360 -35.29 -19.58 15.95
N VAL A 361 -35.65 -19.04 14.78
CA VAL A 361 -36.99 -18.47 14.54
C VAL A 361 -38.07 -19.54 14.70
N SER A 362 -37.81 -20.77 14.24
CA SER A 362 -38.74 -21.89 14.42
C SER A 362 -38.92 -22.24 15.91
N LEU A 363 -37.83 -22.33 16.68
CA LEU A 363 -37.89 -22.62 18.12
C LEU A 363 -38.64 -21.54 18.89
N ALA A 364 -38.38 -20.27 18.56
CA ALA A 364 -39.07 -19.14 19.16
C ALA A 364 -40.58 -19.14 18.87
N TYR A 365 -41.00 -19.67 17.71
CA TYR A 365 -42.41 -19.79 17.35
C TYR A 365 -43.10 -20.99 18.01
N THR A 366 -42.40 -22.10 18.23
CA THR A 366 -42.96 -23.31 18.86
C THR A 366 -42.91 -23.28 20.40
N GLY A 367 -42.31 -22.25 20.99
CA GLY A 367 -42.16 -22.13 22.45
C GLY A 367 -41.20 -23.16 23.03
N GLU A 368 -40.43 -23.83 22.17
CA GLU A 368 -39.44 -24.82 22.57
C GLU A 368 -38.16 -24.09 22.98
N GLY A 369 -37.52 -24.59 24.04
CA GLY A 369 -36.32 -24.00 24.63
C GLY A 369 -35.14 -23.80 23.68
N GLU A 370 -34.14 -23.06 24.16
CA GLU A 370 -32.96 -22.70 23.38
C GLU A 370 -32.15 -23.91 22.90
N SER A 371 -31.49 -23.75 21.75
CA SER A 371 -30.65 -24.79 21.14
C SER A 371 -29.26 -24.26 20.78
N PHE A 372 -28.25 -25.12 20.93
CA PHE A 372 -26.87 -24.83 20.55
C PHE A 372 -26.64 -24.80 19.03
N LEU A 373 -27.62 -25.24 18.22
CA LEU A 373 -27.41 -25.40 16.78
C LEU A 373 -27.04 -24.08 16.08
N SER A 374 -27.67 -22.98 16.46
CA SER A 374 -27.38 -21.66 15.89
C SER A 374 -26.00 -21.13 16.29
N GLN A 375 -25.58 -21.36 17.53
CA GLN A 375 -24.25 -21.01 18.00
C GLN A 375 -23.16 -21.77 17.22
N ILE A 376 -23.39 -23.06 16.94
CA ILE A 376 -22.51 -23.89 16.09
C ILE A 376 -22.53 -23.37 14.65
N ALA A 377 -23.70 -23.04 14.10
CA ALA A 377 -23.82 -22.49 12.75
C ALA A 377 -23.02 -21.18 12.58
N VAL A 378 -23.08 -20.30 13.58
CA VAL A 378 -22.31 -19.06 13.63
C VAL A 378 -20.81 -19.34 13.73
N PHE A 379 -20.39 -20.26 14.60
CA PHE A 379 -18.98 -20.67 14.72
C PHE A 379 -18.43 -21.23 13.39
N LEU A 380 -19.18 -22.11 12.72
CA LEU A 380 -18.79 -22.66 11.42
C LEU A 380 -18.75 -21.59 10.33
N PHE A 381 -19.75 -20.70 10.30
CA PHE A 381 -19.75 -19.54 9.42
C PHE A 381 -18.45 -18.75 9.56
N PHE A 382 -18.04 -18.44 10.79
CA PHE A 382 -16.81 -17.69 11.03
C PHE A 382 -15.54 -18.42 10.59
N GLY A 383 -15.47 -19.74 10.77
CA GLY A 383 -14.36 -20.53 10.24
C GLY A 383 -14.23 -20.42 8.72
N VAL A 384 -15.37 -20.49 8.00
CA VAL A 384 -15.42 -20.31 6.54
C VAL A 384 -15.02 -18.89 6.16
N GLN A 385 -15.53 -17.87 6.84
CA GLN A 385 -15.22 -16.46 6.54
C GLN A 385 -13.76 -16.08 6.82
N SER A 386 -13.19 -16.52 7.94
CA SER A 386 -11.79 -16.30 8.29
C SER A 386 -10.85 -16.83 7.19
N THR A 387 -11.22 -17.97 6.60
CA THR A 387 -10.49 -18.56 5.47
C THR A 387 -10.55 -17.67 4.23
N ILE A 388 -11.72 -17.12 3.88
CA ILE A 388 -11.89 -16.20 2.74
C ILE A 388 -11.01 -14.96 2.92
N VAL A 389 -11.11 -14.29 4.08
CA VAL A 389 -10.34 -13.08 4.39
C VAL A 389 -8.84 -13.35 4.27
N THR A 390 -8.39 -14.49 4.81
CA THR A 390 -6.98 -14.91 4.73
C THR A 390 -6.53 -15.15 3.29
N LEU A 391 -7.29 -15.91 2.49
CA LEU A 391 -6.97 -16.21 1.09
C LEU A 391 -6.99 -14.97 0.21
N ARG A 392 -7.94 -14.05 0.43
CA ARG A 392 -8.02 -12.78 -0.30
C ARG A 392 -6.81 -11.90 0.01
N THR A 393 -6.43 -11.84 1.28
CA THR A 393 -5.26 -11.09 1.72
C THR A 393 -3.97 -11.65 1.10
N ALA A 394 -3.81 -12.97 1.05
CA ALA A 394 -2.66 -13.62 0.41
C ALA A 394 -2.57 -13.27 -1.09
N ARG A 395 -3.68 -13.34 -1.83
CA ARG A 395 -3.74 -12.97 -3.26
C ARG A 395 -3.41 -11.49 -3.48
N ASN A 396 -3.97 -10.59 -2.68
CA ASN A 396 -3.69 -9.16 -2.76
C ASN A 396 -2.22 -8.85 -2.48
N PHE A 397 -1.60 -9.56 -1.54
CA PHE A 397 -0.18 -9.41 -1.22
C PHE A 397 0.71 -9.89 -2.38
N HIS A 398 0.41 -11.06 -2.95
CA HIS A 398 1.16 -11.58 -4.10
C HIS A 398 1.06 -10.63 -5.31
N LYS A 399 -0.13 -10.09 -5.60
CA LYS A 399 -0.31 -9.10 -6.67
C LYS A 399 0.51 -7.82 -6.45
N LYS A 400 0.64 -7.37 -5.19
CA LYS A 400 1.50 -6.20 -4.87
C LYS A 400 2.99 -6.48 -5.10
N ILE A 401 3.46 -7.68 -4.79
CA ILE A 401 4.85 -8.07 -5.06
C ILE A 401 5.11 -8.08 -6.56
N LEU A 402 4.24 -8.73 -7.34
CA LEU A 402 4.37 -8.80 -8.79
C LEU A 402 4.43 -7.41 -9.45
N LEU A 403 3.50 -6.53 -9.08
CA LEU A 403 3.47 -5.15 -9.59
C LEU A 403 4.73 -4.35 -9.21
N LYS A 404 5.31 -4.63 -8.04
CA LYS A 404 6.55 -3.98 -7.61
C LYS A 404 7.73 -4.43 -8.48
N GLU A 405 7.85 -5.74 -8.74
CA GLU A 405 8.89 -6.30 -9.60
C GLU A 405 8.78 -5.79 -11.05
N GLU A 406 7.55 -5.71 -11.60
CA GLU A 406 7.31 -5.10 -12.91
C GLU A 406 7.72 -3.62 -12.94
N PHE A 407 7.38 -2.85 -11.90
CA PHE A 407 7.75 -1.44 -11.79
C PHE A 407 9.28 -1.24 -11.72
N GLU A 408 9.98 -2.03 -10.91
CA GLU A 408 11.44 -1.96 -10.80
C GLU A 408 12.10 -2.26 -12.15
N THR A 409 11.62 -3.28 -12.87
CA THR A 409 12.13 -3.64 -14.20
C THR A 409 11.94 -2.52 -15.23
N ILE A 410 10.74 -1.93 -15.29
CA ILE A 410 10.45 -0.81 -16.20
C ILE A 410 11.32 0.40 -15.85
N ASN A 411 11.52 0.69 -14.57
CA ASN A 411 12.33 1.81 -14.12
C ASN A 411 13.82 1.63 -14.48
N GLU A 412 14.37 0.42 -14.32
CA GLU A 412 15.74 0.12 -14.77
C GLU A 412 15.89 0.31 -16.29
N GLN A 413 14.93 -0.19 -17.07
CA GLN A 413 14.91 -0.03 -18.52
C GLN A 413 14.83 1.45 -18.92
N PHE A 414 14.01 2.25 -18.22
CA PHE A 414 13.91 3.68 -18.42
C PHE A 414 15.24 4.40 -18.15
N ILE A 415 15.90 4.09 -17.02
CA ILE A 415 17.21 4.67 -16.67
C ILE A 415 18.27 4.35 -17.74
N LEU A 416 18.33 3.09 -18.20
CA LEU A 416 19.26 2.68 -19.26
C LEU A 416 18.99 3.40 -20.58
N THR A 417 17.73 3.48 -20.96
CA THR A 417 17.28 4.16 -22.18
C THR A 417 17.63 5.65 -22.14
N ASN A 418 17.37 6.33 -21.02
CA ASN A 418 17.70 7.75 -20.84
C ASN A 418 19.22 7.98 -20.83
N ARG A 419 20.01 7.09 -20.20
CA ARG A 419 21.48 7.14 -20.27
C ARG A 419 21.99 6.98 -21.71
N PHE A 420 21.33 6.20 -22.54
CA PHE A 420 21.67 6.06 -23.95
C PHE A 420 21.37 7.33 -24.75
N TYR A 421 20.21 7.95 -24.56
CA TYR A 421 19.85 9.22 -25.22
C TYR A 421 20.78 10.37 -24.84
N ALA A 422 21.24 10.44 -23.59
CA ALA A 422 22.21 11.45 -23.14
C ALA A 422 23.58 11.39 -23.85
N LYS A 423 23.88 10.34 -24.64
CA LYS A 423 25.07 10.29 -25.49
C LYS A 423 24.93 11.10 -26.79
N PHE A 424 23.71 11.41 -27.19
CA PHE A 424 23.41 12.13 -28.45
C PHE A 424 23.09 13.60 -28.20
N ILE A 425 22.60 13.94 -27.00
CA ILE A 425 22.36 15.32 -26.57
C ILE A 425 23.06 15.51 -25.22
N PRO A 426 24.16 16.29 -25.14
CA PRO A 426 24.87 16.53 -23.90
C PRO A 426 23.96 17.15 -22.84
N ARG A 427 23.97 16.61 -21.62
CA ARG A 427 23.21 17.18 -20.49
C ARG A 427 23.66 18.60 -20.15
N ASP A 428 24.94 18.89 -20.38
CA ASP A 428 25.49 20.22 -20.20
C ASP A 428 24.75 21.22 -21.08
N PHE A 429 24.50 20.90 -22.36
CA PHE A 429 23.72 21.77 -23.25
C PHE A 429 22.32 22.10 -22.68
N LEU A 430 21.61 21.09 -22.16
CA LEU A 430 20.30 21.29 -21.52
C LEU A 430 20.38 22.23 -20.31
N THR A 431 21.42 22.06 -19.49
CA THR A 431 21.67 22.90 -18.31
C THR A 431 21.90 24.35 -18.72
N HIS A 432 22.70 24.59 -19.75
CA HIS A 432 22.96 25.94 -20.25
C HIS A 432 21.68 26.56 -20.85
N LEU A 433 20.83 25.77 -21.51
CA LEU A 433 19.49 26.16 -22.00
C LEU A 433 18.46 26.40 -20.87
N GLY A 434 18.81 26.10 -19.60
CA GLY A 434 17.91 26.26 -18.45
C GLY A 434 16.82 25.19 -18.37
N LYS A 435 17.11 23.96 -18.83
CA LYS A 435 16.18 22.83 -18.85
C LYS A 435 16.69 21.70 -17.96
N GLU A 436 15.82 21.11 -17.16
CA GLU A 436 16.19 19.98 -16.28
C GLU A 436 16.15 18.63 -17.01
N SER A 437 15.34 18.54 -18.07
CA SER A 437 15.17 17.31 -18.86
C SER A 437 14.97 17.59 -20.35
N ILE A 438 15.23 16.56 -21.17
CA ILE A 438 15.01 16.61 -22.62
C ILE A 438 13.53 16.80 -22.98
N GLU A 439 12.60 16.44 -22.09
CA GLU A 439 11.15 16.55 -22.31
C GLU A 439 10.67 18.01 -22.27
N GLU A 440 11.43 18.90 -21.63
CA GLU A 440 11.11 20.32 -21.52
C GLU A 440 11.61 21.14 -22.72
N VAL A 441 12.42 20.51 -23.57
CA VAL A 441 13.05 21.13 -24.74
C VAL A 441 12.01 21.30 -25.83
N LYS A 442 11.86 22.52 -26.34
CA LYS A 442 10.95 22.86 -27.44
C LYS A 442 11.71 23.48 -28.59
N LEU A 443 11.17 23.28 -29.80
CA LEU A 443 11.67 23.96 -31.00
C LEU A 443 11.67 25.48 -30.78
N GLY A 444 12.80 26.13 -31.04
CA GLY A 444 12.97 27.57 -30.84
C GLY A 444 13.39 28.00 -29.43
N ASP A 445 13.50 27.07 -28.46
CA ASP A 445 14.14 27.37 -27.18
C ASP A 445 15.57 27.88 -27.44
N SER A 446 15.91 29.01 -26.84
CA SER A 446 17.22 29.64 -26.99
C SER A 446 17.61 30.46 -25.76
N THR A 447 18.91 30.59 -25.54
CA THR A 447 19.49 31.43 -24.48
C THR A 447 20.77 32.09 -24.95
N GLU A 448 20.90 33.37 -24.64
CA GLU A 448 22.10 34.15 -24.95
C GLU A 448 23.10 33.97 -23.81
N ARG A 449 24.34 33.65 -24.16
CA ARG A 449 25.44 33.38 -23.22
C ARG A 449 26.76 33.81 -23.84
N GLU A 450 27.61 34.45 -23.05
CA GLU A 450 29.02 34.62 -23.40
C GLU A 450 29.73 33.28 -23.21
N ILE A 451 30.26 32.70 -24.29
CA ILE A 451 30.87 31.37 -24.27
C ILE A 451 32.23 31.41 -24.95
N THR A 452 33.20 30.69 -24.38
CA THR A 452 34.45 30.41 -25.08
C THR A 452 34.29 29.18 -25.96
N VAL A 453 34.51 29.37 -27.27
CA VAL A 453 34.45 28.31 -28.27
C VAL A 453 35.86 27.83 -28.58
N LEU A 454 36.06 26.51 -28.49
CA LEU A 454 37.29 25.83 -28.88
C LEU A 454 37.02 24.93 -30.07
N PHE A 455 37.78 25.12 -31.15
CA PHE A 455 37.86 24.19 -32.26
C PHE A 455 39.21 23.47 -32.24
N ALA A 456 39.20 22.14 -32.31
CA ALA A 456 40.41 21.34 -32.45
C ALA A 456 40.27 20.41 -33.66
N ASP A 457 41.21 20.42 -34.59
CA ASP A 457 41.17 19.55 -35.77
C ASP A 457 42.57 19.06 -36.15
N ILE A 458 42.64 17.85 -36.72
CA ILE A 458 43.87 17.20 -37.18
C ILE A 458 44.37 17.89 -38.46
N TRP A 459 45.64 18.28 -38.48
CA TRP A 459 46.29 18.74 -39.70
C TRP A 459 46.42 17.59 -40.69
N GLU A 460 46.11 17.83 -41.96
CA GLU A 460 46.23 16.82 -43.04
C GLU A 460 45.38 15.56 -42.77
N PHE A 461 44.23 15.76 -42.11
CA PHE A 461 43.32 14.68 -41.77
C PHE A 461 43.00 13.77 -42.96
N TRP A 462 42.74 14.34 -44.14
CA TRP A 462 42.41 13.56 -45.33
C TRP A 462 43.59 12.67 -45.78
N ASP A 463 44.82 13.16 -45.75
CA ASP A 463 45.98 12.36 -46.14
C ASP A 463 46.17 11.18 -45.17
N ILE A 464 46.01 11.43 -43.87
CA ILE A 464 46.04 10.40 -42.82
C ILE A 464 44.91 9.40 -43.03
N ILE A 465 43.67 9.85 -43.19
CA ILE A 465 42.51 8.95 -43.29
C ILE A 465 42.54 8.11 -44.57
N TYR A 466 43.06 8.65 -45.69
CA TYR A 466 43.20 7.92 -46.94
C TYR A 466 44.30 6.85 -46.89
N SER A 467 45.33 7.05 -46.07
CA SER A 467 46.34 6.01 -45.78
C SER A 467 45.82 4.84 -44.94
N ILE A 468 44.67 5.01 -44.26
CA ILE A 468 44.06 4.01 -43.39
C ILE A 468 43.06 3.16 -44.20
N PRO A 469 43.07 1.82 -44.06
CA PRO A 469 42.07 0.94 -44.65
C PRO A 469 40.64 1.39 -44.34
N LEU A 470 39.73 1.32 -45.32
CA LEU A 470 38.36 1.85 -45.22
C LEU A 470 37.62 1.36 -43.95
N GLU A 471 37.76 0.07 -43.65
CA GLU A 471 37.18 -0.59 -42.46
C GLU A 471 37.68 -0.02 -41.12
N ASN A 472 38.85 0.62 -41.09
CA ASN A 472 39.48 1.15 -39.89
C ASN A 472 39.36 2.69 -39.75
N ARG A 473 38.82 3.41 -40.74
CA ARG A 473 38.74 4.88 -40.72
C ARG A 473 37.86 5.41 -39.59
N ILE A 474 36.70 4.77 -39.36
CA ILE A 474 35.81 5.12 -38.24
C ILE A 474 36.47 4.80 -36.91
N LEU A 475 37.14 3.64 -36.79
CA LEU A 475 37.84 3.24 -35.56
C LEU A 475 38.98 4.20 -35.22
N PHE A 476 39.76 4.66 -36.21
CA PHE A 476 40.78 5.68 -36.03
C PHE A 476 40.17 7.00 -35.54
N THR A 477 39.11 7.47 -36.21
CA THR A 477 38.43 8.72 -35.84
C THR A 477 37.90 8.64 -34.40
N ASN A 478 37.21 7.55 -34.05
CA ASN A 478 36.72 7.31 -32.69
C ASN A 478 37.86 7.18 -31.66
N SER A 479 38.99 6.59 -32.03
CA SER A 479 40.18 6.51 -31.17
C SER A 479 40.77 7.89 -30.88
N TYR A 480 40.82 8.78 -31.89
CA TYR A 480 41.24 10.16 -31.69
C TYR A 480 40.22 10.93 -30.84
N LEU A 481 38.95 10.99 -31.25
CA LEU A 481 37.89 11.72 -30.55
C LEU A 481 37.70 11.23 -29.10
N GLY A 482 37.85 9.92 -28.86
CA GLY A 482 37.78 9.30 -27.55
C GLY A 482 38.87 9.75 -26.58
N ARG A 483 39.96 10.37 -27.06
CA ARG A 483 41.05 10.95 -26.27
C ARG A 483 40.88 12.45 -26.03
N ILE A 484 40.41 13.17 -27.04
CA ILE A 484 40.20 14.62 -26.99
C ILE A 484 38.98 14.96 -26.13
N GLY A 485 37.86 14.26 -26.30
CA GLY A 485 36.61 14.52 -25.57
C GLY A 485 36.76 14.52 -24.03
N PRO A 486 37.46 13.53 -23.42
CA PRO A 486 37.78 13.57 -21.99
C PRO A 486 38.60 14.78 -21.53
N CYS A 487 39.48 15.34 -22.35
CA CYS A 487 40.27 16.54 -21.99
C CYS A 487 39.37 17.77 -21.88
N VAL A 488 38.40 17.91 -22.78
CA VAL A 488 37.36 18.96 -22.71
C VAL A 488 36.54 18.82 -21.42
N ARG A 489 36.01 17.62 -21.14
CA ARG A 489 35.15 17.37 -19.96
C ARG A 489 35.87 17.53 -18.62
N ARG A 490 37.16 17.18 -18.54
CA ARG A 490 37.96 17.35 -17.31
C ARG A 490 38.19 18.80 -16.94
N ASN A 491 38.06 19.71 -17.91
CA ASN A 491 38.25 21.14 -17.74
C ASN A 491 36.91 21.89 -17.87
N ASP A 492 35.82 21.29 -17.39
CA ASP A 492 34.46 21.89 -17.32
C ASP A 492 33.94 22.46 -18.66
N GLY A 493 34.37 21.89 -19.78
CA GLY A 493 33.77 22.11 -21.09
C GLY A 493 32.91 20.93 -21.52
N PHE A 494 32.07 21.15 -22.53
CA PHE A 494 31.34 20.07 -23.19
C PHE A 494 31.53 20.13 -24.71
N VAL A 495 31.52 18.97 -25.35
CA VAL A 495 31.57 18.86 -26.80
C VAL A 495 30.16 19.07 -27.34
N ASP A 496 29.96 20.12 -28.12
CA ASP A 496 28.68 20.39 -28.79
C ASP A 496 28.48 19.41 -29.95
N LYS A 497 29.47 19.35 -30.85
CA LYS A 497 29.45 18.40 -31.98
C LYS A 497 30.83 18.00 -32.50
N TYR A 498 30.84 16.88 -33.19
CA TYR A 498 31.98 16.38 -33.97
C TYR A 498 31.74 16.63 -35.46
N ILE A 499 32.72 17.22 -36.15
CA ILE A 499 32.66 17.53 -37.59
C ILE A 499 33.85 16.84 -38.27
N GLY A 500 33.69 15.54 -38.61
CA GLY A 500 34.82 14.72 -39.05
C GLY A 500 35.79 14.45 -37.89
N SER A 501 37.06 14.86 -38.04
CA SER A 501 38.04 14.91 -36.95
C SER A 501 37.94 16.18 -36.10
N ALA A 502 37.23 17.21 -36.55
CA ALA A 502 37.13 18.44 -35.81
C ALA A 502 36.21 18.27 -34.59
N VAL A 503 36.64 18.83 -33.45
CA VAL A 503 35.89 18.92 -32.20
C VAL A 503 35.51 20.37 -31.98
N MET A 504 34.22 20.64 -31.85
CA MET A 504 33.70 21.92 -31.36
C MET A 504 33.29 21.76 -29.90
N ALA A 505 33.95 22.48 -29.01
CA ALA A 505 33.71 22.47 -27.58
C ALA A 505 33.36 23.87 -27.06
N LEU A 506 32.51 23.90 -26.03
CA LEU A 506 31.97 25.11 -25.42
C LEU A 506 32.35 25.15 -23.94
N PHE A 507 32.74 26.34 -23.48
CA PHE A 507 33.14 26.59 -22.10
C PHE A 507 32.43 27.85 -21.58
N ASP A 508 31.44 27.65 -20.71
CA ASP A 508 30.74 28.72 -19.97
C ASP A 508 31.63 29.29 -18.85
N GLY A 509 32.58 28.50 -18.32
CA GLY A 509 33.59 28.91 -17.34
C GLY A 509 34.71 29.81 -17.88
N GLY A 510 34.57 30.35 -19.09
CA GLY A 510 35.49 31.33 -19.67
C GLY A 510 36.80 30.76 -20.23
N ILE A 511 37.70 31.68 -20.61
CA ILE A 511 38.93 31.38 -21.37
C ILE A 511 39.89 30.43 -20.64
N ARG A 512 39.97 30.51 -19.30
CA ARG A 512 40.87 29.71 -18.45
C ARG A 512 40.73 28.21 -18.68
N ASN A 513 39.50 27.73 -18.65
CA ASN A 513 39.20 26.32 -18.78
C ASN A 513 39.46 25.82 -20.21
N SER A 514 39.17 26.65 -21.21
CA SER A 514 39.45 26.33 -22.61
C SER A 514 40.94 26.21 -22.92
N ILE A 515 41.79 27.08 -22.33
CA ILE A 515 43.25 27.01 -22.52
C ILE A 515 43.81 25.75 -21.84
N LYS A 516 43.38 25.44 -20.61
CA LYS A 516 43.78 24.19 -19.94
C LYS A 516 43.37 22.97 -20.76
N ALA A 517 42.14 22.94 -21.27
CA ALA A 517 41.69 21.88 -22.16
C ALA A 517 42.55 21.77 -23.42
N ALA A 518 42.91 22.91 -24.04
CA ALA A 518 43.76 22.92 -25.23
C ALA A 518 45.17 22.38 -24.95
N ILE A 519 45.78 22.75 -23.82
CA ILE A 519 47.09 22.23 -23.39
C ILE A 519 47.00 20.72 -23.10
N ASP A 520 45.97 20.28 -22.38
CA ASP A 520 45.73 18.86 -22.10
C ASP A 520 45.55 18.04 -23.38
N ILE A 521 44.85 18.59 -24.38
CA ILE A 521 44.67 17.98 -25.68
C ILE A 521 46.02 17.79 -26.38
N GLN A 522 46.88 18.80 -26.38
CA GLN A 522 48.21 18.72 -27.01
C GLN A 522 49.09 17.65 -26.33
N TRP A 523 49.08 17.57 -25.01
CA TRP A 523 49.80 16.53 -24.27
C TRP A 523 49.25 15.13 -24.52
N GLU A 524 47.92 14.96 -24.58
CA GLU A 524 47.31 13.66 -24.90
C GLU A 524 47.64 13.22 -26.33
N ILE A 525 47.72 14.17 -27.29
CA ILE A 525 48.17 13.90 -28.65
C ILE A 525 49.64 13.47 -28.65
N GLU A 526 50.51 14.10 -27.86
CA GLU A 526 51.92 13.70 -27.80
C GLU A 526 52.08 12.29 -27.21
N SER A 527 51.38 11.98 -26.12
CA SER A 527 51.31 10.62 -25.56
C SER A 527 50.72 9.61 -26.55
N TYR A 528 49.79 10.05 -27.40
CA TYR A 528 49.28 9.20 -28.46
C TYR A 528 50.33 8.99 -29.56
N ASN A 529 51.08 10.02 -29.92
CA ASN A 529 52.16 9.97 -30.91
C ASN A 529 53.30 9.07 -30.48
N GLU A 530 53.69 9.05 -29.21
CA GLU A 530 54.69 8.11 -28.69
C GLU A 530 54.29 6.66 -28.98
N ARG A 531 53.03 6.31 -28.69
CA ARG A 531 52.49 4.98 -28.99
C ARG A 531 52.44 4.72 -30.49
N ARG A 532 51.98 5.70 -31.28
CA ARG A 532 51.90 5.58 -32.75
C ARG A 532 53.27 5.34 -33.37
N ARG A 533 54.29 6.07 -32.92
CA ARG A 533 55.70 5.89 -33.33
C ARG A 533 56.18 4.47 -33.03
N GLY A 534 55.84 3.91 -31.87
CA GLY A 534 56.14 2.52 -31.51
C GLY A 534 55.56 1.46 -32.45
N PHE A 535 54.49 1.79 -33.18
CA PHE A 535 53.87 0.92 -34.19
C PHE A 535 54.19 1.35 -35.64
N GLY A 536 55.10 2.30 -35.83
CA GLY A 536 55.50 2.77 -37.17
C GLY A 536 54.46 3.67 -37.87
N TYR A 537 53.47 4.19 -37.14
CA TYR A 537 52.51 5.14 -37.69
C TYR A 537 53.03 6.57 -37.65
N LEU A 538 52.60 7.39 -38.63
CA LEU A 538 52.88 8.82 -38.65
C LEU A 538 52.29 9.51 -37.41
N PRO A 539 53.02 10.47 -36.81
CA PRO A 539 52.51 11.29 -35.73
C PRO A 539 51.34 12.16 -36.22
N LEU A 540 50.43 12.48 -35.30
CA LEU A 540 49.31 13.38 -35.51
C LEU A 540 49.67 14.75 -34.98
N HIS A 541 49.29 15.77 -35.72
CA HIS A 541 49.29 17.15 -35.26
C HIS A 541 47.85 17.65 -35.30
N ALA A 542 47.42 18.33 -34.25
CA ALA A 542 46.13 18.99 -34.24
C ALA A 542 46.31 20.46 -33.89
N GLY A 543 45.62 21.32 -34.63
CA GLY A 543 45.58 22.74 -34.38
C GLY A 543 44.34 23.10 -33.58
N ILE A 544 44.51 23.95 -32.58
CA ILE A 544 43.43 24.42 -31.71
C ILE A 544 43.24 25.92 -31.90
N GLY A 545 42.01 26.34 -32.21
CA GLY A 545 41.60 27.74 -32.28
C GLY A 545 40.60 28.07 -31.17
N ILE A 546 40.81 29.18 -30.47
CA ILE A 546 39.95 29.60 -29.36
C ILE A 546 39.53 31.05 -29.53
N HIS A 547 38.25 31.32 -29.29
CA HIS A 547 37.69 32.65 -29.22
C HIS A 547 36.48 32.70 -28.28
N SER A 548 36.34 33.79 -27.55
CA SER A 548 35.26 34.07 -26.59
C SER A 548 34.43 35.24 -27.08
N GLY A 549 33.11 35.13 -26.94
CA GLY A 549 32.16 36.19 -27.26
C GLY A 549 30.72 35.73 -27.06
N ASP A 550 29.77 36.61 -27.36
CA ASP A 550 28.35 36.33 -27.21
C ASP A 550 27.89 35.23 -28.16
N THR A 551 27.07 34.31 -27.65
CA THR A 551 26.54 33.18 -28.41
C THR A 551 25.07 32.92 -28.11
N MET A 552 24.32 32.53 -29.15
CA MET A 552 22.95 32.04 -29.01
C MET A 552 22.98 30.51 -29.03
N LEU A 553 22.82 29.89 -27.86
CA LEU A 553 22.53 28.47 -27.73
C LEU A 553 21.05 28.26 -28.05
N GLY A 554 20.71 27.27 -28.88
CA GLY A 554 19.30 27.01 -29.16
C GLY A 554 19.00 25.67 -29.83
N ILE A 555 17.70 25.41 -29.97
CA ILE A 555 17.15 24.20 -30.56
C ILE A 555 16.54 24.56 -31.92
N LEU A 556 17.12 24.00 -32.98
CA LEU A 556 16.65 24.17 -34.36
C LEU A 556 16.21 22.84 -34.95
N GLY A 557 15.44 22.88 -36.03
CA GLY A 557 14.99 21.69 -36.75
C GLY A 557 13.52 21.75 -37.14
N GLU A 558 12.88 20.59 -37.13
CA GLU A 558 11.45 20.40 -37.39
C GLU A 558 10.85 19.44 -36.35
N GLU A 559 9.56 19.11 -36.47
CA GLU A 559 8.81 18.35 -35.45
C GLU A 559 9.41 16.97 -35.12
N GLU A 560 9.96 16.27 -36.12
CA GLU A 560 10.51 14.92 -35.94
C GLU A 560 12.03 14.90 -35.69
N ARG A 561 12.73 15.99 -36.02
CA ARG A 561 14.18 16.11 -35.88
C ARG A 561 14.58 17.50 -35.39
N ILE A 562 15.00 17.54 -34.14
CA ILE A 562 15.62 18.71 -33.51
C ILE A 562 17.12 18.49 -33.27
N GLU A 563 17.89 19.56 -33.34
CA GLU A 563 19.33 19.57 -33.08
C GLU A 563 19.69 20.74 -32.17
N SER A 564 20.57 20.49 -31.20
CA SER A 564 21.23 21.56 -30.44
C SER A 564 22.25 22.27 -31.31
N THR A 565 22.25 23.59 -31.27
CA THR A 565 23.18 24.38 -32.05
C THR A 565 23.60 25.65 -31.33
N VAL A 566 24.71 26.21 -31.80
CA VAL A 566 25.21 27.52 -31.40
C VAL A 566 25.22 28.40 -32.64
N ILE A 567 24.50 29.52 -32.58
CA ILE A 567 24.49 30.51 -33.65
C ILE A 567 25.26 31.73 -33.16
N SER A 568 26.45 31.98 -33.73
CA SER A 568 27.23 33.18 -33.44
C SER A 568 28.38 33.39 -34.42
N ASP A 569 28.76 34.65 -34.63
CA ASP A 569 30.04 35.04 -35.23
C ASP A 569 31.23 34.48 -34.45
N THR A 570 31.09 34.30 -33.13
CA THR A 570 32.10 33.74 -32.23
C THR A 570 32.53 32.33 -32.68
N VAL A 571 31.56 31.49 -33.08
CA VAL A 571 31.82 30.12 -33.57
C VAL A 571 32.60 30.15 -34.88
N ASN A 572 32.17 31.02 -35.80
CA ASN A 572 32.82 31.17 -37.10
C ASN A 572 34.26 31.67 -36.95
N LEU A 573 34.49 32.64 -36.07
CA LEU A 573 35.82 33.18 -35.81
C LEU A 573 36.74 32.14 -35.16
N ALA A 574 36.28 31.41 -34.14
CA ALA A 574 37.05 30.34 -33.51
C ALA A 574 37.48 29.26 -34.52
N SER A 575 36.57 28.83 -35.40
CA SER A 575 36.86 27.85 -36.47
C SER A 575 37.90 28.37 -37.46
N ARG A 576 37.86 29.67 -37.80
CA ARG A 576 38.85 30.27 -38.70
C ARG A 576 40.22 30.43 -38.06
N ILE A 577 40.26 30.85 -36.78
CA ILE A 577 41.49 30.89 -35.99
C ILE A 577 42.12 29.49 -35.94
N GLN A 578 41.31 28.45 -35.74
CA GLN A 578 41.78 27.08 -35.82
C GLN A 578 42.38 26.78 -37.19
N GLY A 579 41.77 27.21 -38.29
CA GLY A 579 42.32 27.05 -39.64
C GLY A 579 43.70 27.69 -39.85
N LEU A 580 44.03 28.76 -39.12
CA LEU A 580 45.33 29.45 -39.21
C LEU A 580 46.47 28.71 -38.49
N THR A 581 46.15 27.82 -37.54
CA THR A 581 47.13 27.02 -36.78
C THR A 581 48.13 26.31 -37.69
N LYS A 582 47.64 25.64 -38.75
CA LYS A 582 48.47 24.91 -39.71
C LYS A 582 49.42 25.84 -40.44
N LYS A 583 48.96 27.04 -40.76
CA LYS A 583 49.72 28.01 -41.55
C LYS A 583 50.93 28.54 -40.80
N TYR A 584 50.75 28.88 -39.54
CA TYR A 584 51.82 29.38 -38.69
C TYR A 584 52.62 28.27 -38.00
N ASN A 585 52.26 26.99 -38.23
CA ASN A 585 52.78 25.86 -37.48
C ASN A 585 52.66 26.09 -35.95
N ALA A 586 51.48 26.56 -35.54
CA ALA A 586 51.15 26.94 -34.17
C ALA A 586 50.12 25.96 -33.59
N ARG A 587 50.43 25.33 -32.46
CA ARG A 587 49.57 24.28 -31.86
C ARG A 587 48.25 24.84 -31.34
N ILE A 588 48.30 26.00 -30.69
CA ILE A 588 47.15 26.68 -30.09
C ILE A 588 47.21 28.15 -30.49
N VAL A 589 46.16 28.62 -31.16
CA VAL A 589 45.99 30.04 -31.51
C VAL A 589 44.72 30.55 -30.86
N VAL A 590 44.81 31.71 -30.22
CA VAL A 590 43.72 32.35 -29.50
C VAL A 590 43.62 33.79 -29.99
N SER A 591 42.41 34.35 -30.14
CA SER A 591 42.29 35.80 -30.32
C SER A 591 42.78 36.51 -29.05
N LEU A 592 43.63 37.53 -29.21
CA LEU A 592 44.22 38.22 -28.05
C LEU A 592 43.15 38.80 -27.12
N THR A 593 42.05 39.32 -27.67
CA THR A 593 40.92 39.85 -26.88
C THR A 593 40.38 38.83 -25.89
N SER A 594 40.23 37.57 -26.31
CA SER A 594 39.79 36.48 -25.44
C SER A 594 40.88 36.04 -24.46
N LEU A 595 42.15 36.00 -24.91
CA LEU A 595 43.27 35.66 -24.03
C LEU A 595 43.41 36.66 -22.87
N MET A 596 43.15 37.95 -23.13
CA MET A 596 43.18 39.00 -22.11
C MET A 596 42.07 38.89 -21.05
N LEU A 597 41.04 38.07 -21.28
CA LEU A 597 40.02 37.74 -20.26
C LEU A 597 40.56 36.76 -19.20
N HIS A 598 41.77 36.24 -19.37
CA HIS A 598 42.37 35.28 -18.46
C HIS A 598 42.93 35.96 -17.21
N GLU A 599 42.35 35.70 -16.03
CA GLU A 599 42.72 36.35 -14.75
C GLU A 599 44.21 36.17 -14.38
N ASP A 600 44.80 35.00 -14.67
CA ASP A 600 46.20 34.65 -14.34
C ASP A 600 47.09 34.60 -15.60
N LEU A 601 47.01 35.61 -16.49
CA LEU A 601 47.69 35.57 -17.80
C LEU A 601 49.21 35.32 -17.70
N ASP A 602 49.86 35.81 -16.65
CA ASP A 602 51.31 35.63 -16.41
C ASP A 602 51.74 34.16 -16.26
N THR A 603 50.79 33.26 -15.97
CA THR A 603 51.05 31.83 -15.81
C THR A 603 51.06 31.06 -17.13
N ILE A 604 50.65 31.69 -18.22
CA ILE A 604 50.54 31.07 -19.54
C ILE A 604 51.61 31.69 -20.45
N PRO A 605 52.62 30.92 -20.88
CA PRO A 605 53.51 31.38 -21.93
C PRO A 605 52.70 31.57 -23.22
N TYR A 606 52.71 32.78 -23.76
CA TYR A 606 52.11 33.10 -25.05
C TYR A 606 53.03 34.06 -25.80
N ARG A 607 52.79 34.19 -27.11
CA ARG A 607 53.38 35.25 -27.93
C ARG A 607 52.35 35.88 -28.86
N ILE A 608 52.45 37.18 -29.12
CA ILE A 608 51.67 37.84 -30.18
C ILE A 608 52.12 37.28 -31.53
N LEU A 609 51.19 36.70 -32.29
CA LEU A 609 51.48 35.93 -33.48
C LEU A 609 51.32 36.76 -34.76
N ASP A 610 50.13 37.32 -34.98
CA ASP A 610 49.82 38.09 -36.19
C ASP A 610 48.56 38.94 -35.99
N PHE A 611 48.42 39.96 -36.83
CA PHE A 611 47.22 40.77 -36.99
C PHE A 611 46.57 40.34 -38.30
N VAL A 612 45.40 39.72 -38.23
CA VAL A 612 44.75 39.12 -39.42
C VAL A 612 43.39 39.73 -39.70
N ARG A 613 43.05 39.87 -40.98
CA ARG A 613 41.67 40.03 -41.44
C ARG A 613 41.13 38.68 -41.86
N VAL A 614 40.01 38.30 -41.26
CA VAL A 614 39.33 37.03 -41.54
C VAL A 614 38.14 37.30 -42.44
N GLN A 615 38.03 36.54 -43.55
CA GLN A 615 37.04 36.74 -44.61
C GLN A 615 35.62 37.02 -44.11
N GLY A 616 35.02 38.15 -44.49
CA GLY A 616 33.66 38.51 -44.07
C GLY A 616 33.55 39.35 -42.79
N LYS A 617 34.67 39.68 -42.13
CA LYS A 617 34.76 40.80 -41.18
C LYS A 617 35.69 41.89 -41.73
N GLN A 618 35.32 43.15 -41.50
CA GLN A 618 36.14 44.32 -41.83
C GLN A 618 37.22 44.58 -40.75
N GLU A 619 36.93 44.21 -39.51
CA GLU A 619 37.80 44.40 -38.35
C GLU A 619 38.95 43.39 -38.32
N SER A 620 40.14 43.87 -37.94
CA SER A 620 41.31 43.02 -37.72
C SER A 620 41.20 42.28 -36.38
N VAL A 621 41.71 41.05 -36.35
CA VAL A 621 41.78 40.21 -35.16
C VAL A 621 43.25 39.99 -34.85
N MET A 622 43.68 40.40 -33.66
CA MET A 622 45.01 40.10 -33.16
C MET A 622 45.03 38.66 -32.63
N LEU A 623 46.01 37.88 -33.06
CA LEU A 623 46.19 36.49 -32.68
C LEU A 623 47.37 36.35 -31.71
N ALA A 624 47.21 35.48 -30.73
CA ALA A 624 48.27 35.01 -29.86
C ALA A 624 48.45 33.50 -30.05
N GLU A 625 49.70 33.04 -30.09
CA GLU A 625 50.04 31.64 -29.96
C GLU A 625 50.25 31.32 -28.48
N VAL A 626 49.51 30.34 -27.95
CA VAL A 626 49.77 29.80 -26.60
C VAL A 626 50.87 28.75 -26.71
N LEU A 627 51.95 28.96 -25.96
CA LEU A 627 53.15 28.14 -25.96
C LEU A 627 53.12 27.16 -24.79
N ILE A 628 53.57 25.93 -25.03
CA ILE A 628 53.52 24.86 -24.02
C ILE A 628 54.96 24.48 -23.65
N PRO A 629 55.43 24.82 -22.44
CA PRO A 629 56.76 24.44 -21.99
C PRO A 629 56.95 22.92 -21.98
N GLY A 630 58.09 22.46 -22.50
CA GLY A 630 58.53 21.07 -22.45
C GLY A 630 57.82 20.11 -23.40
N ILE A 631 56.89 20.57 -24.25
CA ILE A 631 56.20 19.68 -25.20
C ILE A 631 57.12 19.24 -26.34
N ASP A 632 57.95 20.15 -26.84
CA ASP A 632 58.99 19.92 -27.85
C ASP A 632 60.01 21.07 -27.82
N SER A 633 61.18 20.87 -28.45
CA SER A 633 62.23 21.89 -28.46
C SER A 633 61.82 23.16 -29.19
N ILE A 634 60.91 23.07 -30.17
CA ILE A 634 60.47 24.22 -30.97
C ILE A 634 59.69 25.18 -30.09
N SER A 635 58.74 24.67 -29.30
CA SER A 635 57.94 25.41 -28.33
C SER A 635 58.83 26.07 -27.27
N ASP A 636 59.83 25.35 -26.75
CA ASP A 636 60.77 25.90 -25.76
C ASP A 636 61.60 27.06 -26.34
N GLN A 637 62.08 26.94 -27.58
CA GLN A 637 62.79 28.04 -28.25
C GLN A 637 61.86 29.23 -28.56
N LYS A 638 60.59 28.99 -28.92
CA LYS A 638 59.59 30.07 -29.09
C LYS A 638 59.38 30.86 -27.80
N ILE A 639 59.45 30.21 -26.63
CA ILE A 639 59.36 30.89 -25.32
C ILE A 639 60.60 31.75 -25.07
N ILE A 640 61.79 31.22 -25.34
CA ILE A 640 63.07 31.94 -25.12
C ILE A 640 63.16 33.19 -26.01
N TYR A 641 62.81 33.07 -27.30
CA TYR A 641 62.92 34.16 -28.29
C TYR A 641 61.63 34.94 -28.51
N ARG A 642 60.68 34.83 -27.57
CA ARG A 642 59.38 35.50 -27.64
C ARG A 642 59.53 37.01 -27.85
N GLU A 643 60.33 37.66 -27.00
CA GLU A 643 60.42 39.13 -26.98
C GLU A 643 61.00 39.67 -28.29
N GLN A 644 61.98 38.97 -28.87
CA GLN A 644 62.57 39.32 -30.16
C GLN A 644 61.57 39.13 -31.30
N PHE A 645 60.78 38.04 -31.27
CA PHE A 645 59.73 37.80 -32.25
C PHE A 645 58.66 38.88 -32.20
N GLU A 646 58.13 39.19 -31.02
CA GLU A 646 57.09 40.21 -30.85
C GLU A 646 57.59 41.61 -31.24
N ALA A 647 58.82 41.96 -30.86
CA ALA A 647 59.42 43.22 -31.28
C ALA A 647 59.51 43.33 -32.82
N ALA A 648 59.90 42.24 -33.49
CA ALA A 648 59.95 42.18 -34.95
C ALA A 648 58.55 42.28 -35.60
N VAL A 649 57.51 41.70 -34.97
CA VAL A 649 56.11 41.89 -35.40
C VAL A 649 55.72 43.36 -35.30
N PHE A 650 56.02 44.05 -34.21
CA PHE A 650 55.71 45.48 -34.09
C PHE A 650 56.50 46.37 -35.06
N ASP A 651 57.75 46.03 -35.37
CA ASP A 651 58.52 46.73 -36.41
C ASP A 651 57.90 46.52 -37.79
N TYR A 652 57.42 45.30 -38.08
CA TYR A 652 56.70 44.97 -39.31
C TYR A 652 55.41 45.78 -39.46
N GLU A 653 54.59 45.85 -38.41
CA GLU A 653 53.34 46.64 -38.40
C GLU A 653 53.61 48.11 -38.74
N ARG A 654 54.73 48.67 -38.26
CA ARG A 654 55.15 50.06 -38.51
C ARG A 654 55.81 50.28 -39.88
N ALA A 655 55.83 49.25 -40.74
CA ALA A 655 56.53 49.23 -42.01
C ALA A 655 58.06 49.43 -41.92
N ASP A 656 58.67 49.20 -40.75
CA ASP A 656 60.14 49.11 -40.62
C ASP A 656 60.60 47.68 -40.95
N PHE A 657 60.51 47.34 -42.23
CA PHE A 657 60.87 46.01 -42.72
C PHE A 657 62.35 45.68 -42.53
N VAL A 658 63.23 46.67 -42.40
CA VAL A 658 64.67 46.45 -42.21
C VAL A 658 64.91 45.93 -40.79
N SER A 659 64.34 46.59 -39.78
CA SER A 659 64.43 46.15 -38.39
C SER A 659 63.70 44.84 -38.17
N ALA A 660 62.48 44.70 -38.71
CA ALA A 660 61.68 43.49 -38.61
C ALA A 660 62.41 42.26 -39.19
N LEU A 661 62.97 42.38 -40.41
CA LEU A 661 63.69 41.29 -41.07
C LEU A 661 64.95 40.86 -40.32
N ARG A 662 65.66 41.81 -39.70
CA ARG A 662 66.78 41.49 -38.81
C ARG A 662 66.31 40.70 -37.60
N GLY A 663 65.24 41.13 -36.93
CA GLY A 663 64.66 40.45 -35.76
C GLY A 663 64.16 39.04 -36.10
N PHE A 664 63.38 38.87 -37.16
CA PHE A 664 62.91 37.55 -37.57
C PHE A 664 64.03 36.61 -38.02
N ARG A 665 65.08 37.10 -38.68
CA ARG A 665 66.26 36.27 -39.01
C ARG A 665 67.02 35.83 -37.77
N GLU A 666 67.09 36.67 -36.74
CA GLU A 666 67.68 36.30 -35.45
C GLU A 666 66.86 35.21 -34.76
N VAL A 667 65.53 35.33 -34.73
CA VAL A 667 64.64 34.27 -34.24
C VAL A 667 64.84 32.98 -35.03
N LEU A 668 64.86 33.06 -36.37
CA LEU A 668 64.99 31.90 -37.24
C LEU A 668 66.36 31.22 -37.13
N ASN A 669 67.45 31.97 -36.93
CA ASN A 669 68.79 31.40 -36.72
C ASN A 669 68.84 30.51 -35.47
N ASN A 670 68.08 30.87 -34.43
CA ASN A 670 68.03 30.13 -33.18
C ASN A 670 66.89 29.10 -33.12
N ASN A 671 65.84 29.28 -33.92
CA ASN A 671 64.72 28.36 -34.08
C ASN A 671 64.34 28.19 -35.56
N PRO A 672 65.10 27.39 -36.33
CA PRO A 672 64.91 27.29 -37.78
C PRO A 672 63.54 26.78 -38.24
N GLU A 673 62.81 26.10 -37.36
CA GLU A 673 61.49 25.52 -37.63
C GLU A 673 60.33 26.46 -37.24
N ASP A 674 60.61 27.71 -36.84
CA ASP A 674 59.58 28.71 -36.57
C ASP A 674 59.00 29.29 -37.87
N ILE A 675 57.99 28.58 -38.40
CA ILE A 675 57.30 28.94 -39.65
C ILE A 675 56.70 30.35 -39.60
N ALA A 676 56.25 30.83 -38.45
CA ALA A 676 55.73 32.19 -38.33
C ALA A 676 56.83 33.23 -38.66
N ALA A 677 58.06 33.03 -38.17
CA ALA A 677 59.17 33.92 -38.48
C ALA A 677 59.56 33.86 -39.96
N GLN A 678 59.51 32.67 -40.58
CA GLN A 678 59.74 32.52 -42.03
C GLN A 678 58.72 33.30 -42.86
N ILE A 679 57.42 33.18 -42.52
CA ILE A 679 56.34 33.92 -43.19
C ILE A 679 56.59 35.43 -43.12
N TYR A 680 56.99 35.95 -41.96
CA TYR A 680 57.30 37.37 -41.84
C TYR A 680 58.55 37.80 -42.61
N ILE A 681 59.59 36.97 -42.70
CA ILE A 681 60.76 37.27 -43.54
C ILE A 681 60.34 37.40 -45.00
N GLU A 682 59.58 36.44 -45.53
CA GLU A 682 59.08 36.48 -46.90
C GLU A 682 58.24 37.74 -47.17
N ARG A 683 57.35 38.09 -46.23
CA ARG A 683 56.56 39.32 -46.30
C ARG A 683 57.43 40.58 -46.27
N CYS A 684 58.42 40.65 -45.38
CA CYS A 684 59.34 41.79 -45.29
C CYS A 684 60.13 41.96 -46.59
N GLU A 685 60.67 40.89 -47.15
CA GLU A 685 61.42 40.91 -48.42
C GLU A 685 60.54 41.35 -49.59
N TYR A 686 59.29 40.89 -49.61
CA TYR A 686 58.31 41.33 -50.58
C TYR A 686 58.01 42.83 -50.46
N TYR A 687 57.66 43.33 -49.27
CA TYR A 687 57.30 44.74 -49.10
C TYR A 687 58.48 45.71 -49.19
N GLN A 688 59.72 45.26 -48.92
CA GLN A 688 60.92 46.05 -49.22
C GLN A 688 61.12 46.30 -50.72
N THR A 689 60.67 45.37 -51.57
CA THR A 689 60.83 45.47 -53.03
C THR A 689 59.60 46.08 -53.70
N ALA A 690 58.40 45.72 -53.26
CA ALA A 690 57.13 46.19 -53.82
C ALA A 690 56.68 47.55 -53.27
N GLY A 691 57.15 47.95 -52.08
CA GLY A 691 56.60 49.07 -51.32
C GLY A 691 55.26 48.73 -50.66
N VAL A 692 54.75 49.63 -49.83
CA VAL A 692 53.41 49.54 -49.21
C VAL A 692 52.47 50.58 -49.82
N GLY A 693 51.17 50.29 -49.88
CA GLY A 693 50.15 51.26 -50.31
C GLY A 693 49.89 52.34 -49.26
N GLU A 694 49.18 53.41 -49.64
CA GLU A 694 48.79 54.50 -48.70
C GLU A 694 47.92 54.01 -47.53
N ASP A 695 47.22 52.88 -47.71
CA ASP A 695 46.33 52.26 -46.72
C ASP A 695 47.01 51.12 -45.93
N TRP A 696 48.34 51.16 -45.74
CA TRP A 696 49.04 50.15 -44.95
C TRP A 696 48.60 50.16 -43.48
N ASP A 697 48.19 49.01 -42.99
CA ASP A 697 47.73 48.83 -41.62
C ASP A 697 48.38 47.65 -40.91
N GLY A 698 49.39 47.01 -41.52
CA GLY A 698 50.08 45.84 -40.96
C GLY A 698 49.30 44.53 -41.07
N VAL A 699 48.00 44.59 -41.36
CA VAL A 699 47.11 43.44 -41.20
C VAL A 699 47.21 42.48 -42.38
N SER A 700 47.49 41.21 -42.09
CA SER A 700 47.53 40.17 -43.10
C SER A 700 46.12 39.69 -43.49
N THR A 701 45.82 39.77 -44.78
CA THR A 701 44.55 39.26 -45.33
C THR A 701 44.72 37.81 -45.72
N TRP A 702 43.91 36.94 -45.12
CA TRP A 702 43.88 35.53 -45.48
C TRP A 702 42.56 35.19 -46.17
N GLU A 703 42.63 35.06 -47.49
CA GLU A 703 41.59 34.41 -48.28
C GLU A 703 41.83 32.90 -48.25
N LYS A 704 40.77 32.14 -48.03
CA LYS A 704 40.82 30.69 -48.17
C LYS A 704 40.55 30.30 -49.60
#